data_AF-A0A803XLQ7-F1
#
_entry.id   AF-A0A803XLQ7-F1
#
_cell.length_a   1.000
_cell.length_b   1.000
_cell.length_c   1.000
_cell.angle_alpha   90.00
_cell.angle_beta   90.00
_cell.angle_gamma   90.00
#
_symmetry.space_group_name_H-M   'P 1'
#
loop_
_entity.id
_entity.type
_entity.pdbx_description
1 polymer ?
#
loop_
_entity_poly.entity_id
_entity_poly.type
_entity_poly.pdbx_seq_one_letter_code
_entity_poly.pdbx_strand_id
1 'polypeptide(L)'
;MLWERGDPNPNRLPPPTAGEMLSVAEHFLEQQMHPTVIIGAYRKALDDMIHVLKKISTPVDVNNREMMLKIIKSAINTKAINRWSELACSIALDAVRTVELEENGRKEIDIKKYAKVEKIPGGFSEDSCVLRGIMVNKDVTHPRMRRLIKNPRIVLLDCSLEYKKGESQTDIEITREEDFARILQMEEEYIQQICEDLLRVKPDLVITEKGISDLAQHYLMRANISAVRRVRKTDNNRIARACGARIVSRTDELREEDVGTGAGLFEVKKIGDEYFAFITDCKDPKACTIVLRGASKEILAEVERNLQDAMQVCRNVLVDPQLVPGGGAAEMAVSHALTEKSKGMTGVEQWPYRAVAQALEVIPRTLIQNCGASTIRVLTSLRAKHTQEGSQTWGVNGESGALADMKELGVWEPLAVKLQTYKTAVEVSMQYNPGWNGSSVNVLHVRSVGRGDSLHYVWSSIGAPAVLLVATRSPSSALSIDWSRLLSPAPAGAVWIEPPGSVVYAAAVVFTKLFEYSKADASEEVFYPTYDLSDFSWDSINRTVNHTALTAELRGVPTSDPSGSFSNGSLAFRVTAYESGGRDGALPGLLHTANSSKVEFVLAGAAPRGNGSRFVLEVAAVEGRGAASRLRSTRSIDDEYTPTIFEVCAAGLRAATRGHFFSPHHLHRGHSAGHPAASAAAAGRRRAALRPEETLQRVRAHQLSAAAGPGRRSQLLPFFTSGGARGKVGSAPPCCCACCTALCTARSVCTALRAVLPFFLMHAARG
;
A
#
# COMPACT_ATOMS: atom_id res chain seq x y z
N MET A 1 -25.75 0.63 5.88
CA MET A 1 -25.13 1.81 5.21
C MET A 1 -23.70 2.14 5.68
N LEU A 2 -23.23 1.71 6.87
CA LEU A 2 -21.83 1.97 7.32
C LEU A 2 -20.70 1.45 6.39
N TRP A 3 -21.02 0.52 5.49
CA TRP A 3 -20.10 -0.25 4.65
C TRP A 3 -19.61 0.49 3.40
N GLU A 4 -20.37 1.46 2.86
CA GLU A 4 -20.07 2.11 1.57
C GLU A 4 -19.48 3.52 1.72
N ARG A 5 -18.49 3.69 2.58
CA ARG A 5 -17.77 4.97 2.65
C ARG A 5 -16.64 4.95 1.62
N GLY A 6 -16.73 5.81 0.60
CA GLY A 6 -15.83 5.86 -0.57
C GLY A 6 -14.39 6.33 -0.30
N ASP A 7 -13.91 6.22 0.93
CA ASP A 7 -12.52 6.39 1.33
C ASP A 7 -11.75 5.13 0.89
N PRO A 8 -10.64 5.22 0.12
CA PRO A 8 -9.80 4.08 -0.24
C PRO A 8 -8.95 3.62 0.95
N ASN A 9 -9.59 3.45 2.11
CA ASN A 9 -8.99 3.09 3.37
C ASN A 9 -8.89 1.56 3.45
N PRO A 10 -7.69 0.98 3.41
CA PRO A 10 -7.56 -0.47 3.24
C PRO A 10 -8.00 -1.28 4.47
N ASN A 11 -8.23 -0.61 5.60
CA ASN A 11 -8.54 -1.22 6.90
C ASN A 11 -10.05 -1.50 7.12
N ARG A 12 -10.84 -1.70 6.06
CA ARG A 12 -12.25 -2.12 6.19
C ARG A 12 -12.46 -3.50 5.57
N LEU A 13 -13.28 -4.29 6.25
CA LEU A 13 -13.77 -5.58 5.79
C LEU A 13 -14.21 -5.51 4.32
N PRO A 14 -13.95 -6.55 3.50
CA PRO A 14 -14.43 -6.61 2.13
C PRO A 14 -15.96 -6.45 2.10
N PRO A 15 -16.54 -5.91 1.00
CA PRO A 15 -17.98 -5.73 0.91
C PRO A 15 -18.69 -7.08 1.13
N PRO A 16 -19.84 -7.12 1.83
CA PRO A 16 -20.55 -8.37 2.13
C PRO A 16 -20.90 -9.18 0.85
N THR A 17 -21.00 -8.49 -0.29
CA THR A 17 -21.11 -9.05 -1.64
C THR A 17 -20.02 -10.09 -1.97
N ALA A 18 -18.76 -9.85 -1.59
CA ALA A 18 -17.66 -10.78 -1.87
C ALA A 18 -17.83 -12.10 -1.10
N GLY A 19 -18.20 -12.02 0.18
CA GLY A 19 -18.49 -13.19 1.01
C GLY A 19 -19.68 -14.00 0.50
N GLU A 20 -20.79 -13.34 0.12
CA GLU A 20 -21.95 -14.03 -0.47
C GLU A 20 -21.58 -14.66 -1.82
N MET A 21 -20.82 -13.96 -2.68
CA MET A 21 -20.36 -14.52 -3.97
C MET A 21 -19.51 -15.79 -3.78
N LEU A 22 -18.67 -15.86 -2.74
CA LEU A 22 -17.93 -17.08 -2.42
C LEU A 22 -18.83 -18.18 -1.84
N SER A 23 -19.80 -17.84 -0.98
CA SER A 23 -20.75 -18.83 -0.43
C SER A 23 -21.62 -19.46 -1.52
N VAL A 24 -22.08 -18.68 -2.51
CA VAL A 24 -22.83 -19.25 -3.64
C VAL A 24 -21.90 -19.99 -4.62
N ALA A 25 -20.59 -19.69 -4.65
CA ALA A 25 -19.62 -20.44 -5.43
C ALA A 25 -19.36 -21.86 -4.88
N GLU A 26 -19.45 -22.05 -3.57
CA GLU A 26 -19.18 -23.33 -2.88
C GLU A 26 -20.02 -24.48 -3.45
N HIS A 27 -21.32 -24.25 -3.65
CA HIS A 27 -22.24 -25.25 -4.21
C HIS A 27 -21.81 -25.78 -5.61
N PHE A 28 -21.14 -24.95 -6.41
CA PHE A 28 -20.63 -25.36 -7.72
C PHE A 28 -19.32 -26.15 -7.63
N LEU A 29 -18.54 -25.93 -6.58
CA LEU A 29 -17.35 -26.74 -6.28
C LEU A 29 -17.76 -28.13 -5.78
N GLU A 30 -18.82 -28.23 -4.97
CA GLU A 30 -19.44 -29.52 -4.59
C GLU A 30 -19.86 -30.32 -5.84
N GLN A 31 -20.50 -29.64 -6.81
CA GLN A 31 -20.89 -30.20 -8.11
C GLN A 31 -19.71 -30.53 -9.05
N GLN A 32 -18.46 -30.45 -8.57
CA GLN A 32 -17.23 -30.73 -9.34
C GLN A 32 -17.03 -29.82 -10.57
N MET A 33 -17.60 -28.60 -10.59
CA MET A 33 -17.31 -27.64 -11.66
C MET A 33 -15.93 -27.02 -11.47
N HIS A 34 -15.11 -27.06 -12.53
CA HIS A 34 -13.73 -26.58 -12.47
C HIS A 34 -13.66 -25.08 -12.12
N PRO A 35 -12.88 -24.64 -11.11
CA PRO A 35 -12.87 -23.25 -10.63
C PRO A 35 -12.67 -22.18 -11.72
N THR A 36 -11.90 -22.48 -12.76
CA THR A 36 -11.71 -21.57 -13.91
C THR A 36 -13.01 -21.20 -14.62
N VAL A 37 -14.01 -22.10 -14.66
CA VAL A 37 -15.34 -21.83 -15.27
C VAL A 37 -16.13 -20.84 -14.40
N ILE A 38 -16.08 -21.01 -13.08
CA ILE A 38 -16.71 -20.10 -12.12
C ILE A 38 -16.07 -18.70 -12.22
N ILE A 39 -14.74 -18.63 -12.22
CA ILE A 39 -13.99 -17.36 -12.36
C ILE A 39 -14.27 -16.69 -13.72
N GLY A 40 -14.37 -17.47 -14.80
CA GLY A 40 -14.72 -16.96 -16.13
C GLY A 40 -16.11 -16.34 -16.17
N ALA A 41 -17.10 -17.03 -15.60
CA ALA A 41 -18.47 -16.54 -15.45
C ALA A 41 -18.54 -15.27 -14.57
N TYR A 42 -17.77 -15.20 -13.49
CA TYR A 42 -17.77 -14.06 -12.56
C TYR A 42 -17.15 -12.81 -13.20
N ARG A 43 -16.10 -12.97 -14.03
CA ARG A 43 -15.54 -11.87 -14.85
C ARG A 43 -16.55 -11.37 -15.87
N LYS A 44 -17.22 -12.27 -16.58
CA LYS A 44 -18.28 -11.94 -17.54
C LYS A 44 -19.44 -11.21 -16.87
N ALA A 45 -19.83 -11.62 -15.67
CA ALA A 45 -20.80 -10.91 -14.84
C ALA A 45 -20.30 -9.51 -14.47
N LEU A 46 -19.03 -9.33 -14.06
CA LEU A 46 -18.47 -8.03 -13.70
C LEU A 46 -18.52 -7.00 -14.85
N ASP A 47 -18.14 -7.41 -16.07
CA ASP A 47 -18.22 -6.53 -17.24
C ASP A 47 -19.67 -6.09 -17.53
N ASP A 48 -20.61 -7.03 -17.38
CA ASP A 48 -22.05 -6.77 -17.53
C ASP A 48 -22.62 -5.88 -16.41
N MET A 49 -22.19 -6.08 -15.16
CA MET A 49 -22.55 -5.21 -14.02
C MET A 49 -22.12 -3.77 -14.28
N ILE A 50 -20.89 -3.56 -14.76
CA ILE A 50 -20.36 -2.23 -15.10
C ILE A 50 -21.18 -1.58 -16.23
N HIS A 51 -21.62 -2.36 -17.22
CA HIS A 51 -22.43 -1.86 -18.33
C HIS A 51 -23.87 -1.51 -17.89
N VAL A 52 -24.49 -2.32 -17.03
CA VAL A 52 -25.84 -2.05 -16.47
C VAL A 52 -25.81 -0.86 -15.53
N LEU A 53 -24.82 -0.76 -14.63
CA LEU A 53 -24.65 0.40 -13.73
C LEU A 53 -24.61 1.74 -14.49
N LYS A 54 -23.94 1.78 -15.66
CA LYS A 54 -23.86 2.96 -16.53
C LYS A 54 -25.14 3.26 -17.33
N LYS A 55 -26.10 2.33 -17.37
CA LYS A 55 -27.42 2.52 -17.99
C LYS A 55 -28.45 3.04 -16.99
N ILE A 56 -28.37 2.59 -15.74
CA ILE A 56 -29.26 3.04 -14.66
C ILE A 56 -28.80 4.37 -14.03
N SER A 57 -27.60 4.86 -14.40
CA SER A 57 -27.05 6.08 -13.81
C SER A 57 -27.74 7.34 -14.34
N THR A 58 -28.03 8.26 -13.43
CA THR A 58 -28.58 9.58 -13.75
C THR A 58 -27.45 10.61 -13.83
N PRO A 59 -27.35 11.40 -14.91
CA PRO A 59 -26.37 12.48 -14.99
C PRO A 59 -26.76 13.63 -14.04
N VAL A 60 -25.75 14.33 -13.52
CA VAL A 60 -25.88 15.44 -12.57
C VAL A 60 -25.31 16.73 -13.15
N ASP A 61 -26.00 17.85 -12.96
CA ASP A 61 -25.38 19.17 -13.16
C ASP A 61 -24.55 19.56 -11.94
N VAL A 62 -23.24 19.56 -12.14
CA VAL A 62 -22.21 19.90 -11.14
C VAL A 62 -22.24 21.38 -10.73
N ASN A 63 -22.78 22.25 -11.59
CA ASN A 63 -22.84 23.68 -11.32
C ASN A 63 -23.90 23.99 -10.25
N ASN A 64 -25.03 23.27 -10.28
CA ASN A 64 -26.14 23.43 -9.34
C ASN A 64 -25.75 23.08 -7.89
N ARG A 65 -25.56 24.13 -7.07
CA ARG A 65 -25.17 24.01 -5.66
C ARG A 65 -26.19 23.25 -4.83
N GLU A 66 -27.49 23.45 -5.05
CA GLU A 66 -28.54 22.78 -4.26
C GLU A 66 -28.58 21.28 -4.53
N MET A 67 -28.41 20.86 -5.79
CA MET A 67 -28.34 19.46 -6.15
C MET A 67 -27.13 18.79 -5.49
N MET A 68 -25.95 19.41 -5.56
CA MET A 68 -24.75 18.96 -4.85
C MET A 68 -24.98 18.83 -3.34
N LEU A 69 -25.58 19.83 -2.69
CA LEU A 69 -25.86 19.78 -1.24
C LEU A 69 -26.81 18.62 -0.88
N LYS A 70 -27.84 18.33 -1.69
CA LYS A 70 -28.73 17.17 -1.47
C LYS A 70 -27.97 15.84 -1.53
N ILE A 71 -27.07 15.68 -2.49
CA ILE A 71 -26.26 14.47 -2.67
C ILE A 71 -25.31 14.27 -1.47
N ILE A 72 -24.65 15.34 -1.02
CA ILE A 72 -23.74 15.28 0.13
C ILE A 72 -24.53 14.99 1.41
N LYS A 73 -25.72 15.59 1.57
CA LYS A 73 -26.60 15.38 2.72
C LYS A 73 -27.05 13.91 2.82
N SER A 74 -27.35 13.24 1.70
CA SER A 74 -27.60 11.78 1.65
C SER A 74 -26.48 10.98 2.34
N ALA A 75 -25.21 11.29 2.06
CA ALA A 75 -24.05 10.60 2.64
C ALA A 75 -23.82 10.92 4.13
N ILE A 76 -24.17 12.13 4.59
CA ILE A 76 -23.97 12.54 6.00
C ILE A 76 -25.13 12.12 6.91
N ASN A 77 -26.38 12.12 6.42
CA ASN A 77 -27.60 11.86 7.20
C ASN A 77 -27.58 10.52 7.95
N THR A 78 -26.84 9.52 7.45
CA THR A 78 -26.73 8.17 8.03
C THR A 78 -25.93 8.10 9.34
N LYS A 79 -25.58 9.25 9.94
CA LYS A 79 -24.63 9.36 11.05
C LYS A 79 -25.15 10.21 12.21
N ALA A 80 -24.61 9.98 13.40
CA ALA A 80 -25.11 10.55 14.66
C ALA A 80 -25.14 12.09 14.75
N ILE A 81 -24.42 12.81 13.89
CA ILE A 81 -24.27 14.28 13.94
C ILE A 81 -25.15 14.97 12.88
N ASN A 82 -26.46 14.69 12.89
CA ASN A 82 -27.39 15.29 11.91
C ASN A 82 -27.52 16.83 12.07
N ARG A 83 -27.46 17.36 13.30
CA ARG A 83 -27.57 18.81 13.57
C ARG A 83 -26.50 19.68 12.89
N TRP A 84 -25.34 19.12 12.58
CA TRP A 84 -24.23 19.83 11.92
C TRP A 84 -24.10 19.48 10.42
N SER A 85 -25.01 18.65 9.90
CA SER A 85 -24.93 18.11 8.53
C SER A 85 -24.94 19.20 7.46
N GLU A 86 -25.73 20.26 7.64
CA GLU A 86 -25.88 21.31 6.63
C GLU A 86 -24.62 22.17 6.51
N LEU A 87 -24.02 22.56 7.64
CA LEU A 87 -22.73 23.26 7.67
C LEU A 87 -21.62 22.37 7.10
N ALA A 88 -21.61 21.08 7.44
CA ALA A 88 -20.68 20.10 6.89
C ALA A 88 -20.78 20.00 5.35
N CYS A 89 -22.00 20.00 4.80
CA CYS A 89 -22.24 19.95 3.36
C CYS A 89 -21.70 21.20 2.65
N SER A 90 -21.95 22.40 3.19
CA SER A 90 -21.38 23.64 2.62
C SER A 90 -19.86 23.67 2.70
N ILE A 91 -19.29 23.33 3.86
CA ILE A 91 -17.84 23.29 4.08
C ILE A 91 -17.17 22.29 3.12
N ALA A 92 -17.74 21.09 2.97
CA ALA A 92 -17.20 20.08 2.06
C ALA A 92 -17.23 20.54 0.59
N LEU A 93 -18.36 21.10 0.14
CA LEU A 93 -18.50 21.57 -1.24
C LEU A 93 -17.57 22.74 -1.55
N ASP A 94 -17.43 23.70 -0.63
CA ASP A 94 -16.58 24.87 -0.81
C ASP A 94 -15.09 24.52 -0.74
N ALA A 95 -14.68 23.61 0.16
CA ALA A 95 -13.31 23.11 0.21
C ALA A 95 -12.92 22.34 -1.06
N VAL A 96 -13.79 21.46 -1.56
CA VAL A 96 -13.47 20.63 -2.73
C VAL A 96 -13.45 21.47 -4.02
N ARG A 97 -14.38 22.43 -4.19
CA ARG A 97 -14.32 23.41 -5.29
C ARG A 97 -13.10 24.32 -5.22
N THR A 98 -12.57 24.60 -4.01
CA THR A 98 -11.34 25.38 -3.84
C THR A 98 -10.08 24.59 -4.24
N VAL A 99 -10.06 23.27 -3.97
CA VAL A 99 -8.93 22.38 -4.28
C VAL A 99 -8.96 21.84 -5.73
N GLU A 100 -9.98 22.19 -6.50
CA GLU A 100 -10.15 21.73 -7.89
C GLU A 100 -9.05 22.25 -8.82
N LEU A 101 -8.41 21.35 -9.57
CA LEU A 101 -7.42 21.66 -10.58
C LEU A 101 -7.89 21.17 -11.95
N GLU A 102 -7.96 22.07 -12.93
CA GLU A 102 -8.14 21.71 -14.33
C GLU A 102 -6.78 21.73 -15.03
N GLU A 103 -6.19 20.56 -15.26
CA GLU A 103 -4.99 20.39 -16.08
C GLU A 103 -5.35 19.62 -17.36
N ASN A 104 -5.13 20.24 -18.52
CA ASN A 104 -5.39 19.66 -19.85
C ASN A 104 -6.83 19.10 -20.03
N GLY A 105 -7.84 19.79 -19.49
CA GLY A 105 -9.24 19.38 -19.58
C GLY A 105 -9.62 18.19 -18.68
N ARG A 106 -8.73 17.76 -17.77
CA ARG A 106 -9.04 16.79 -16.72
C ARG A 106 -9.09 17.50 -15.37
N LYS A 107 -10.16 17.24 -14.62
CA LYS A 107 -10.32 17.69 -13.24
C LYS A 107 -9.55 16.74 -12.32
N GLU A 108 -8.42 17.19 -11.78
CA GLU A 108 -7.72 16.49 -10.69
C GLU A 108 -8.07 17.14 -9.35
N ILE A 109 -8.48 16.30 -8.39
CA ILE A 109 -8.90 16.73 -7.05
C ILE A 109 -8.18 15.82 -6.04
N ASP A 110 -7.24 16.39 -5.29
CA ASP A 110 -6.47 15.69 -4.25
C ASP A 110 -6.71 16.32 -2.87
N ILE A 111 -7.86 15.97 -2.29
CA ILE A 111 -8.31 16.42 -0.97
C ILE A 111 -7.24 16.15 0.09
N LYS A 112 -6.66 14.93 0.11
CA LYS A 112 -5.76 14.46 1.18
C LYS A 112 -4.49 15.32 1.29
N LYS A 113 -3.98 15.83 0.17
CA LYS A 113 -2.82 16.72 0.18
C LYS A 113 -3.22 18.17 0.44
N TYR A 114 -4.21 18.71 -0.27
CA TYR A 114 -4.42 20.15 -0.38
C TYR A 114 -5.55 20.72 0.48
N ALA A 115 -6.52 19.91 0.91
CA ALA A 115 -7.47 20.31 1.95
C ALA A 115 -6.90 19.94 3.33
N LYS A 116 -6.38 20.93 4.05
CA LYS A 116 -5.95 20.77 5.44
C LYS A 116 -7.17 20.89 6.35
N VAL A 117 -7.32 19.98 7.32
CA VAL A 117 -8.30 20.14 8.41
C VAL A 117 -7.52 20.46 9.69
N GLU A 118 -7.81 21.60 10.32
CA GLU A 118 -7.28 21.93 11.64
C GLU A 118 -8.42 21.91 12.67
N LYS A 119 -8.23 21.15 13.75
CA LYS A 119 -9.19 21.03 14.86
C LYS A 119 -8.74 21.92 16.01
N ILE A 120 -9.48 23.00 16.27
CA ILE A 120 -9.21 23.89 17.40
C ILE A 120 -10.30 23.69 18.47
N PRO A 121 -9.98 23.18 19.67
CA PRO A 121 -10.98 22.98 20.72
C PRO A 121 -11.55 24.32 21.21
N GLY A 122 -12.79 24.27 21.70
CA GLY A 122 -13.57 25.43 22.12
C GLY A 122 -14.21 26.19 20.95
N GLY A 123 -14.92 27.27 21.29
CA GLY A 123 -15.84 27.94 20.36
C GLY A 123 -17.10 27.13 20.08
N PHE A 124 -17.96 27.67 19.22
CA PHE A 124 -19.17 27.01 18.75
C PHE A 124 -18.90 26.23 17.46
N SER A 125 -19.66 25.18 17.21
CA SER A 125 -19.49 24.39 15.97
C SER A 125 -19.86 25.19 14.71
N GLU A 126 -20.64 26.25 14.86
CA GLU A 126 -21.00 27.25 13.84
C GLU A 126 -19.83 28.15 13.43
N ASP A 127 -18.82 28.34 14.31
CA ASP A 127 -17.58 29.08 13.99
C ASP A 127 -16.69 28.35 12.97
N SER A 128 -17.06 27.11 12.59
CA SER A 128 -16.29 26.28 11.66
C SER A 128 -16.45 26.80 10.22
N CYS A 129 -15.33 27.03 9.53
CA CYS A 129 -15.32 27.66 8.21
C CYS A 129 -14.21 27.13 7.30
N VAL A 130 -14.39 27.31 5.99
CA VAL A 130 -13.33 27.07 4.98
C VAL A 130 -12.57 28.38 4.76
N LEU A 131 -11.27 28.39 5.06
CA LEU A 131 -10.39 29.51 4.73
C LEU A 131 -9.91 29.36 3.29
N ARG A 132 -10.10 30.43 2.49
CA ARG A 132 -9.50 30.59 1.15
C ARG A 132 -8.01 30.96 1.28
N GLY A 133 -7.24 29.99 1.75
CA GLY A 133 -5.88 30.18 2.19
C GLY A 133 -5.48 29.14 3.23
N ILE A 134 -4.40 29.40 3.96
CA ILE A 134 -3.78 28.41 4.86
C ILE A 134 -3.56 28.99 6.25
N MET A 135 -3.85 28.16 7.24
CA MET A 135 -3.59 28.43 8.64
C MET A 135 -2.46 27.53 9.16
N VAL A 136 -1.49 28.14 9.84
CA VAL A 136 -0.32 27.48 10.44
C VAL A 136 -0.31 27.76 11.94
N ASN A 137 -0.20 26.72 12.75
CA ASN A 137 -0.06 26.83 14.20
C ASN A 137 1.39 27.21 14.60
N LYS A 138 1.75 28.47 14.30
CA LYS A 138 3.02 29.14 14.60
C LYS A 138 2.79 30.65 14.73
N ASP A 139 3.48 31.28 15.68
CA ASP A 139 3.65 32.74 15.73
C ASP A 139 4.86 33.17 14.86
N VAL A 140 4.96 34.47 14.62
CA VAL A 140 6.17 35.13 14.13
C VAL A 140 7.27 35.05 15.20
N THR A 141 8.53 34.92 14.79
CA THR A 141 9.61 34.56 15.73
C THR A 141 9.97 35.63 16.75
N HIS A 142 9.84 36.91 16.41
CA HIS A 142 10.26 38.03 17.24
C HIS A 142 9.09 39.02 17.46
N PRO A 143 8.80 39.46 18.70
CA PRO A 143 7.56 40.21 19.03
C PRO A 143 7.44 41.59 18.36
N ARG A 144 8.56 42.23 17.98
CA ARG A 144 8.58 43.50 17.23
C ARG A 144 8.37 43.36 15.70
N MET A 145 8.30 42.14 15.15
CA MET A 145 8.02 41.94 13.72
C MET A 145 6.54 42.19 13.40
N ARG A 146 6.23 42.49 12.13
CA ARG A 146 4.86 42.80 11.68
C ARG A 146 3.96 41.57 11.76
N ARG A 147 2.93 41.61 12.63
CA ARG A 147 1.88 40.57 12.73
C ARG A 147 0.74 40.71 11.72
N LEU A 148 0.65 41.84 11.00
CA LEU A 148 -0.35 42.12 9.97
C LEU A 148 0.35 42.71 8.74
N ILE A 149 0.17 42.08 7.58
CA ILE A 149 0.74 42.51 6.30
C ILE A 149 -0.31 42.33 5.20
N LYS A 150 -0.64 43.41 4.48
CA LYS A 150 -1.51 43.38 3.29
C LYS A 150 -0.67 43.09 2.05
N ASN A 151 -1.17 42.23 1.15
CA ASN A 151 -0.49 41.75 -0.06
C ASN A 151 0.97 41.30 0.19
N PRO A 152 1.23 40.39 1.14
CA PRO A 152 2.57 39.98 1.51
C PRO A 152 3.33 39.34 0.35
N ARG A 153 4.59 39.74 0.15
CA ARG A 153 5.56 39.00 -0.69
C ARG A 153 6.16 37.84 0.11
N ILE A 154 5.82 36.60 -0.25
CA ILE A 154 6.15 35.39 0.53
C ILE A 154 7.29 34.61 -0.13
N VAL A 155 8.33 34.30 0.65
CA VAL A 155 9.44 33.39 0.28
C VAL A 155 9.39 32.13 1.13
N LEU A 156 9.52 30.97 0.49
CA LEU A 156 9.44 29.65 1.13
C LEU A 156 10.78 28.91 1.05
N LEU A 157 11.32 28.53 2.21
CA LEU A 157 12.64 27.90 2.33
C LEU A 157 12.58 26.51 2.99
N ASP A 158 13.30 25.54 2.44
CA ASP A 158 13.59 24.24 3.09
C ASP A 158 14.84 24.34 4.00
N CYS A 159 15.71 25.32 3.78
CA CYS A 159 16.89 25.55 4.61
C CYS A 159 16.58 26.19 5.99
N SER A 160 17.48 25.95 6.95
CA SER A 160 17.62 26.79 8.15
C SER A 160 18.36 28.08 7.82
N LEU A 161 18.03 29.13 8.58
CA LEU A 161 18.76 30.41 8.65
C LEU A 161 19.61 30.40 9.94
N GLU A 162 20.53 29.44 9.99
CA GLU A 162 21.41 29.11 11.12
C GLU A 162 22.79 28.75 10.55
N TYR A 163 23.86 28.92 11.31
CA TYR A 163 25.20 28.55 10.86
C TYR A 163 25.28 27.05 10.52
N LYS A 164 25.83 26.75 9.34
CA LYS A 164 25.99 25.37 8.85
C LYS A 164 27.46 25.01 8.84
N LYS A 165 27.77 23.84 9.40
CA LYS A 165 29.07 23.19 9.21
C LYS A 165 29.23 22.78 7.74
N GLY A 166 30.47 22.75 7.25
CA GLY A 166 30.77 22.24 5.91
C GLY A 166 30.32 20.78 5.74
N GLU A 167 30.03 20.37 4.50
CA GLU A 167 29.71 18.96 4.21
C GLU A 167 30.95 18.05 4.31
N SER A 168 32.13 18.62 4.07
CA SER A 168 33.42 17.97 4.35
C SER A 168 33.72 17.96 5.85
N GLN A 169 34.54 17.01 6.31
CA GLN A 169 35.05 17.04 7.68
C GLN A 169 35.95 18.28 7.85
N THR A 170 35.42 19.30 8.53
CA THR A 170 36.12 20.52 8.91
C THR A 170 36.41 20.47 10.40
N ASP A 171 37.61 20.04 10.76
CA ASP A 171 38.08 20.08 12.14
C ASP A 171 38.58 21.50 12.46
N ILE A 172 38.12 22.05 13.60
CA ILE A 172 38.47 23.39 14.05
C ILE A 172 39.35 23.24 15.29
N GLU A 173 40.65 23.40 15.11
CA GLU A 173 41.62 23.41 16.20
C GLU A 173 41.71 24.81 16.79
N ILE A 174 41.33 24.94 18.07
CA ILE A 174 41.37 26.21 18.81
C ILE A 174 42.63 26.20 19.66
N THR A 175 43.59 27.08 19.34
CA THR A 175 44.92 27.10 20.01
C THR A 175 45.19 28.40 20.74
N ARG A 176 44.61 29.51 20.27
CA ARG A 176 44.71 30.85 20.87
C ARG A 176 43.33 31.34 21.29
N GLU A 177 43.29 32.21 22.29
CA GLU A 177 42.05 32.85 22.74
C GLU A 177 41.38 33.68 21.63
N GLU A 178 42.18 34.33 20.78
CA GLU A 178 41.73 35.05 19.58
C GLU A 178 40.97 34.17 18.57
N ASP A 179 41.19 32.85 18.56
CA ASP A 179 40.54 31.93 17.63
C ASP A 179 39.03 31.84 17.93
N PHE A 180 38.62 31.92 19.20
CA PHE A 180 37.20 31.96 19.59
C PHE A 180 36.49 33.19 19.03
N ALA A 181 37.13 34.37 19.09
CA ALA A 181 36.55 35.60 18.56
C ALA A 181 36.38 35.53 17.04
N ARG A 182 37.34 34.92 16.32
CA ARG A 182 37.26 34.72 14.87
C ARG A 182 36.15 33.75 14.47
N ILE A 183 35.94 32.67 15.23
CA ILE A 183 34.84 31.72 14.98
C ILE A 183 33.47 32.41 15.13
N LEU A 184 33.30 33.25 16.15
CA LEU A 184 32.07 34.03 16.35
C LEU A 184 31.82 35.04 15.22
N GLN A 185 32.88 35.72 14.75
CA GLN A 185 32.81 36.62 13.59
C GLN A 185 32.40 35.87 12.31
N MET A 186 32.98 34.69 12.06
CA MET A 186 32.61 33.86 10.90
C MET A 186 31.13 33.39 10.95
N GLU A 187 30.61 33.09 12.14
CA GLU A 187 29.18 32.77 12.31
C GLU A 187 28.28 33.99 12.00
N GLU A 188 28.65 35.18 12.48
CA GLU A 188 27.92 36.43 12.22
C GLU A 188 27.96 36.81 10.74
N GLU A 189 29.13 36.78 10.09
CA GLU A 189 29.29 37.05 8.66
C GLU A 189 28.47 36.09 7.78
N TYR A 190 28.47 34.79 8.09
CA TYR A 190 27.68 33.80 7.36
C TYR A 190 26.16 34.04 7.49
N ILE A 191 25.69 34.37 8.70
CA ILE A 191 24.29 34.69 8.93
C ILE A 191 23.90 36.01 8.23
N GLN A 192 24.80 37.00 8.21
CA GLN A 192 24.59 38.25 7.49
C GLN A 192 24.46 38.02 5.99
N GLN A 193 25.37 37.26 5.35
CA GLN A 193 25.31 36.93 3.92
C GLN A 193 23.99 36.27 3.53
N ILE A 194 23.54 35.27 4.30
CA ILE A 194 22.24 34.61 4.10
C ILE A 194 21.07 35.60 4.18
N CYS A 195 21.13 36.59 5.08
CA CYS A 195 20.11 37.62 5.18
C CYS A 195 20.18 38.61 4.00
N GLU A 196 21.37 38.96 3.52
CA GLU A 196 21.57 39.83 2.35
C GLU A 196 20.99 39.22 1.06
N ASP A 197 21.14 37.90 0.86
CA ASP A 197 20.48 37.18 -0.25
C ASP A 197 18.95 37.28 -0.22
N LEU A 198 18.34 37.24 0.98
CA LEU A 198 16.90 37.44 1.15
C LEU A 198 16.51 38.90 0.88
N LEU A 199 17.29 39.85 1.40
CA LEU A 199 17.12 41.29 1.20
C LEU A 199 17.20 41.69 -0.28
N ARG A 200 18.01 41.02 -1.10
CA ARG A 200 18.09 41.21 -2.57
C ARG A 200 16.71 41.17 -3.23
N VAL A 201 15.87 40.24 -2.80
CA VAL A 201 14.55 39.96 -3.39
C VAL A 201 13.43 40.77 -2.70
N LYS A 202 13.71 41.38 -1.53
CA LYS A 202 12.80 42.24 -0.74
C LYS A 202 11.44 41.58 -0.37
N PRO A 203 11.41 40.38 0.24
CA PRO A 203 10.18 39.76 0.73
C PRO A 203 9.62 40.49 1.97
N ASP A 204 8.31 40.40 2.19
CA ASP A 204 7.67 40.85 3.44
C ASP A 204 7.62 39.73 4.49
N LEU A 205 7.51 38.48 4.02
CA LEU A 205 7.33 37.29 4.85
C LEU A 205 8.27 36.18 4.38
N VAL A 206 9.09 35.66 5.29
CA VAL A 206 9.95 34.48 5.06
C VAL A 206 9.45 33.32 5.92
N ILE A 207 9.20 32.17 5.29
CA ILE A 207 8.72 30.96 5.96
C ILE A 207 9.76 29.85 5.78
N THR A 208 10.24 29.28 6.88
CA THR A 208 11.28 28.24 6.88
C THR A 208 10.75 26.91 7.42
N GLU A 209 11.10 25.80 6.75
CA GLU A 209 10.83 24.46 7.28
C GLU A 209 11.62 24.20 8.57
N LYS A 210 12.83 24.75 8.68
CA LYS A 210 13.76 24.57 9.82
C LYS A 210 13.77 25.80 10.74
N GLY A 211 14.74 25.86 11.64
CA GLY A 211 14.94 26.97 12.55
C GLY A 211 15.55 28.22 11.88
N ILE A 212 15.59 29.29 12.67
CA ILE A 212 16.13 30.61 12.33
C ILE A 212 16.86 31.08 13.59
N SER A 213 18.14 31.41 13.47
CA SER A 213 18.98 31.94 14.54
C SER A 213 18.46 33.29 15.03
N ASP A 214 18.67 33.63 16.30
CA ASP A 214 18.19 34.90 16.86
C ASP A 214 18.92 36.12 16.27
N LEU A 215 20.18 35.94 15.83
CA LEU A 215 20.92 36.93 15.06
C LEU A 215 20.26 37.19 13.67
N ALA A 216 19.87 36.11 12.96
CA ALA A 216 19.16 36.22 11.69
C ALA A 216 17.80 36.95 11.87
N GLN A 217 17.09 36.69 12.97
CA GLN A 217 15.85 37.39 13.29
C GLN A 217 16.07 38.89 13.53
N HIS A 218 17.20 39.28 14.12
CA HIS A 218 17.54 40.69 14.30
C HIS A 218 17.79 41.39 12.96
N TYR A 219 18.54 40.77 12.04
CA TYR A 219 18.73 41.30 10.69
C TYR A 219 17.41 41.40 9.89
N LEU A 220 16.59 40.34 9.90
CA LEU A 220 15.27 40.36 9.26
C LEU A 220 14.34 41.41 9.87
N MET A 221 14.36 41.60 11.19
CA MET A 221 13.58 42.64 11.87
C MET A 221 14.03 44.05 11.44
N ARG A 222 15.35 44.31 11.34
CA ARG A 222 15.89 45.59 10.82
C ARG A 222 15.48 45.85 9.37
N ALA A 223 15.36 44.80 8.57
CA ALA A 223 14.84 44.83 7.20
C ALA A 223 13.30 44.93 7.12
N ASN A 224 12.59 44.97 8.26
CA ASN A 224 11.13 44.96 8.36
C ASN A 224 10.44 43.68 7.80
N ILE A 225 11.17 42.57 7.76
CA ILE A 225 10.72 41.27 7.25
C ILE A 225 10.20 40.43 8.42
N SER A 226 8.99 39.89 8.30
CA SER A 226 8.45 38.94 9.27
C SER A 226 8.90 37.51 8.96
N ALA A 227 9.23 36.74 10.00
CA ALA A 227 9.74 35.39 9.86
C ALA A 227 8.86 34.37 10.60
N VAL A 228 8.59 33.22 9.99
CA VAL A 228 7.91 32.07 10.61
C VAL A 228 8.80 30.84 10.48
N ARG A 229 9.26 30.29 11.62
CA ARG A 229 10.19 29.15 11.67
C ARG A 229 9.50 27.83 12.00
N ARG A 230 10.14 26.71 11.63
CA ARG A 230 9.71 25.33 11.96
C ARG A 230 8.31 24.99 11.43
N VAL A 231 8.01 25.40 10.19
CA VAL A 231 6.77 25.02 9.49
C VAL A 231 6.87 23.60 8.95
N ARG A 232 5.78 22.82 8.99
CA ARG A 232 5.77 21.44 8.47
C ARG A 232 5.92 21.44 6.95
N LYS A 233 6.69 20.51 6.38
CA LYS A 233 6.85 20.35 4.92
C LYS A 233 5.52 20.24 4.16
N THR A 234 4.54 19.55 4.74
CA THR A 234 3.18 19.43 4.19
C THR A 234 2.44 20.77 4.13
N ASP A 235 2.61 21.63 5.13
CA ASP A 235 2.03 22.97 5.13
C ASP A 235 2.81 23.90 4.18
N ASN A 236 4.13 23.78 4.09
CA ASN A 236 4.95 24.51 3.12
C ASN A 236 4.51 24.22 1.67
N ASN A 237 4.28 22.94 1.33
CA ASN A 237 3.75 22.51 0.03
C ASN A 237 2.35 23.09 -0.27
N ARG A 238 1.51 23.26 0.75
CA ARG A 238 0.20 23.92 0.61
C ARG A 238 0.39 25.41 0.35
N ILE A 239 1.26 26.09 1.10
CA ILE A 239 1.49 27.54 0.99
C ILE A 239 2.05 27.88 -0.39
N ALA A 240 2.96 27.05 -0.91
CA ALA A 240 3.45 27.12 -2.28
C ALA A 240 2.29 27.09 -3.31
N ARG A 241 1.38 26.12 -3.18
CA ARG A 241 0.21 25.98 -4.07
C ARG A 241 -0.82 27.11 -3.94
N ALA A 242 -1.05 27.65 -2.74
CA ALA A 242 -2.03 28.71 -2.51
C ALA A 242 -1.51 30.11 -2.87
N CYS A 243 -0.20 30.36 -2.72
CA CYS A 243 0.39 31.69 -2.92
C CYS A 243 1.14 31.83 -4.26
N GLY A 244 1.35 30.72 -4.98
CA GLY A 244 2.18 30.65 -6.18
C GLY A 244 3.70 30.69 -5.92
N ALA A 245 4.14 30.63 -4.66
CA ALA A 245 5.55 30.63 -4.30
C ALA A 245 6.23 29.30 -4.66
N ARG A 246 7.50 29.35 -5.03
CA ARG A 246 8.34 28.16 -5.16
C ARG A 246 9.09 27.91 -3.85
N ILE A 247 9.19 26.64 -3.46
CA ILE A 247 10.02 26.24 -2.32
C ILE A 247 11.47 26.16 -2.80
N VAL A 248 12.35 26.91 -2.14
CA VAL A 248 13.77 27.02 -2.48
C VAL A 248 14.64 26.39 -1.37
N SER A 249 15.71 25.70 -1.76
CA SER A 249 16.58 24.95 -0.83
C SER A 249 17.83 25.73 -0.37
N ARG A 250 18.23 26.78 -1.09
CA ARG A 250 19.39 27.64 -0.81
C ARG A 250 19.03 29.11 -1.00
N THR A 251 19.48 30.00 -0.12
CA THR A 251 19.18 31.44 -0.20
C THR A 251 19.86 32.10 -1.40
N ASP A 252 21.07 31.70 -1.71
CA ASP A 252 21.91 32.22 -2.81
C ASP A 252 21.26 31.99 -4.19
N GLU A 253 20.53 30.89 -4.36
CA GLU A 253 19.77 30.54 -5.58
C GLU A 253 18.44 31.29 -5.74
N LEU A 254 17.99 32.06 -4.73
CA LEU A 254 16.68 32.70 -4.70
C LEU A 254 16.55 33.80 -5.77
N ARG A 255 15.48 33.71 -6.57
CA ARG A 255 15.14 34.66 -7.65
C ARG A 255 13.79 35.33 -7.40
N GLU A 256 13.52 36.39 -8.15
CA GLU A 256 12.21 37.07 -8.11
C GLU A 256 11.06 36.18 -8.61
N GLU A 257 11.34 35.20 -9.48
CA GLU A 257 10.36 34.21 -9.98
C GLU A 257 9.87 33.23 -8.90
N ASP A 258 10.61 33.08 -7.79
CA ASP A 258 10.27 32.13 -6.71
C ASP A 258 9.30 32.74 -5.68
N VAL A 259 9.09 34.08 -5.71
CA VAL A 259 8.32 34.82 -4.71
C VAL A 259 6.81 34.70 -4.94
N GLY A 260 6.09 34.19 -3.94
CA GLY A 260 4.63 34.20 -3.94
C GLY A 260 4.08 35.60 -3.71
N THR A 261 3.30 36.10 -4.67
CA THR A 261 2.51 37.34 -4.58
C THR A 261 1.01 37.08 -4.62
N GLY A 262 0.60 35.80 -4.57
CA GLY A 262 -0.79 35.37 -4.71
C GLY A 262 -1.67 35.58 -3.48
N ALA A 263 -1.11 35.89 -2.31
CA ALA A 263 -1.83 36.08 -1.04
C ALA A 263 -2.25 37.54 -0.80
N GLY A 264 -3.47 37.76 -0.32
CA GLY A 264 -4.01 39.11 -0.04
C GLY A 264 -3.75 39.60 1.37
N LEU A 265 -3.68 38.71 2.36
CA LEU A 265 -3.47 39.07 3.77
C LEU A 265 -2.62 38.03 4.51
N PHE A 266 -1.67 38.52 5.31
CA PHE A 266 -1.03 37.76 6.38
C PHE A 266 -1.40 38.38 7.73
N GLU A 267 -1.91 37.57 8.65
CA GLU A 267 -2.29 38.00 9.99
C GLU A 267 -2.00 36.92 11.03
N VAL A 268 -1.46 37.29 12.20
CA VAL A 268 -1.36 36.39 13.35
C VAL A 268 -2.47 36.68 14.35
N LYS A 269 -3.35 35.71 14.60
CA LYS A 269 -4.39 35.78 15.64
C LYS A 269 -4.11 34.78 16.75
N LYS A 270 -4.43 35.16 17.99
CA LYS A 270 -4.53 34.22 19.11
C LYS A 270 -5.93 33.59 19.10
N ILE A 271 -6.03 32.27 19.11
CA ILE A 271 -7.31 31.55 19.25
C ILE A 271 -7.18 30.61 20.45
N GLY A 272 -7.94 30.89 21.51
CA GLY A 272 -7.69 30.30 22.82
C GLY A 272 -6.33 30.73 23.35
N ASP A 273 -5.45 29.76 23.61
CA ASP A 273 -4.09 30.01 24.10
C ASP A 273 -2.99 29.93 23.06
N GLU A 274 -3.30 29.48 21.85
CA GLU A 274 -2.32 29.30 20.76
C GLU A 274 -2.38 30.45 19.75
N TYR A 275 -1.22 30.75 19.14
CA TYR A 275 -1.08 31.72 18.05
C TYR A 275 -1.08 31.01 16.70
N PHE A 276 -1.99 31.45 15.82
CA PHE A 276 -2.13 30.94 14.47
C PHE A 276 -1.79 32.04 13.47
N ALA A 277 -0.90 31.71 12.53
CA ALA A 277 -0.62 32.53 11.36
C ALA A 277 -1.61 32.17 10.24
N PHE A 278 -2.33 33.17 9.75
CA PHE A 278 -3.27 33.10 8.66
C PHE A 278 -2.65 33.71 7.42
N ILE A 279 -2.69 32.98 6.31
CA ILE A 279 -2.41 33.48 4.96
C ILE A 279 -3.73 33.34 4.21
N THR A 280 -4.47 34.44 4.05
CA THR A 280 -5.83 34.46 3.49
C THR A 280 -5.93 35.35 2.25
N ASP A 281 -7.11 35.31 1.62
CA ASP A 281 -7.46 36.09 0.43
C ASP A 281 -6.50 35.84 -0.73
N CYS A 282 -6.10 34.57 -0.89
CA CYS A 282 -5.34 34.15 -2.05
C CYS A 282 -6.20 34.25 -3.32
N LYS A 283 -5.60 34.68 -4.44
CA LYS A 283 -6.31 34.85 -5.73
C LYS A 283 -6.88 33.53 -6.26
N ASP A 284 -6.01 32.54 -6.43
CA ASP A 284 -6.34 31.19 -6.92
C ASP A 284 -5.87 30.12 -5.90
N PRO A 285 -6.58 29.95 -4.77
CA PRO A 285 -6.14 29.09 -3.67
C PRO A 285 -6.28 27.60 -4.02
N LYS A 286 -5.29 27.02 -4.71
CA LYS A 286 -5.20 25.58 -5.03
C LYS A 286 -5.01 24.66 -3.80
N ALA A 287 -5.07 25.22 -2.60
CA ALA A 287 -5.05 24.55 -1.31
C ALA A 287 -5.81 25.40 -0.28
N CYS A 288 -6.55 24.76 0.62
CA CYS A 288 -7.38 25.42 1.63
C CYS A 288 -7.15 24.83 3.02
N THR A 289 -7.47 25.59 4.06
CA THR A 289 -7.58 25.07 5.43
C THR A 289 -9.01 25.18 5.93
N ILE A 290 -9.56 24.07 6.36
CA ILE A 290 -10.85 23.98 7.03
C ILE A 290 -10.58 24.08 8.52
N VAL A 291 -11.16 25.09 9.16
CA VAL A 291 -11.10 25.28 10.61
C VAL A 291 -12.33 24.61 11.21
N LEU A 292 -12.11 23.62 12.07
CA LEU A 292 -13.16 22.97 12.85
C LEU A 292 -13.09 23.44 14.30
N ARG A 293 -14.22 23.97 14.79
CA ARG A 293 -14.44 24.47 16.15
C ARG A 293 -15.49 23.62 16.85
N GLY A 294 -15.42 23.51 18.17
CA GLY A 294 -16.34 22.66 18.93
C GLY A 294 -15.87 22.31 20.33
N ALA A 295 -16.84 21.91 21.17
CA ALA A 295 -16.66 21.75 22.60
C ALA A 295 -15.65 20.67 23.03
N SER A 296 -15.57 19.53 22.31
CA SER A 296 -14.69 18.41 22.65
C SER A 296 -13.87 17.94 21.45
N LYS A 297 -12.62 17.50 21.74
CA LYS A 297 -11.70 16.91 20.75
C LYS A 297 -12.26 15.63 20.12
N GLU A 298 -13.07 14.87 20.84
CA GLU A 298 -13.70 13.64 20.35
C GLU A 298 -14.79 13.94 19.32
N ILE A 299 -15.65 14.92 19.61
CA ILE A 299 -16.67 15.41 18.67
C ILE A 299 -15.97 15.96 17.42
N LEU A 300 -14.90 16.74 17.58
CA LEU A 300 -14.10 17.24 16.46
C LEU A 300 -13.47 16.14 15.60
N ALA A 301 -13.04 15.01 16.20
CA ALA A 301 -12.51 13.88 15.46
C ALA A 301 -13.59 13.12 14.67
N GLU A 302 -14.80 12.98 15.21
CA GLU A 302 -15.93 12.38 14.49
C GLU A 302 -16.47 13.31 13.39
N VAL A 303 -16.51 14.62 13.67
CA VAL A 303 -16.82 15.66 12.67
C VAL A 303 -15.81 15.64 11.53
N GLU A 304 -14.51 15.54 11.80
CA GLU A 304 -13.46 15.44 10.77
C GLU A 304 -13.68 14.21 9.85
N ARG A 305 -13.92 13.02 10.43
CA ARG A 305 -14.23 11.81 9.65
C ARG A 305 -15.46 12.01 8.76
N ASN A 306 -16.48 12.67 9.29
CA ASN A 306 -17.72 12.91 8.56
C ASN A 306 -17.56 13.91 7.43
N LEU A 307 -16.73 14.93 7.63
CA LEU A 307 -16.35 15.87 6.59
C LEU A 307 -15.45 15.23 5.51
N GLN A 308 -14.52 14.34 5.89
CA GLN A 308 -13.68 13.61 4.94
C GLN A 308 -14.53 12.72 4.02
N ASP A 309 -15.46 11.93 4.58
CA ASP A 309 -16.42 11.14 3.80
C ASP A 309 -17.25 12.04 2.86
N ALA A 310 -17.71 13.21 3.33
CA ALA A 310 -18.48 14.17 2.54
C ALA A 310 -17.68 14.79 1.38
N MET A 311 -16.45 15.24 1.64
CA MET A 311 -15.55 15.76 0.60
C MET A 311 -15.24 14.70 -0.46
N GLN A 312 -15.05 13.44 -0.04
CA GLN A 312 -14.79 12.33 -0.96
C GLN A 312 -16.00 12.03 -1.86
N VAL A 313 -17.23 12.13 -1.34
CA VAL A 313 -18.46 12.09 -2.16
C VAL A 313 -18.52 13.26 -3.14
N CYS A 314 -18.23 14.50 -2.69
CA CYS A 314 -18.16 15.68 -3.59
C CYS A 314 -17.20 15.44 -4.75
N ARG A 315 -15.97 14.98 -4.45
CA ARG A 315 -14.92 14.68 -5.42
C ARG A 315 -15.37 13.65 -6.43
N ASN A 316 -16.01 12.57 -6.00
CA ASN A 316 -16.47 11.52 -6.90
C ASN A 316 -17.50 12.05 -7.90
N VAL A 317 -18.42 12.92 -7.47
CA VAL A 317 -19.43 13.56 -8.35
C VAL A 317 -18.83 14.65 -9.25
N LEU A 318 -17.81 15.37 -8.79
CA LEU A 318 -17.08 16.37 -9.58
C LEU A 318 -16.21 15.74 -10.69
N VAL A 319 -15.68 14.54 -10.46
CA VAL A 319 -14.90 13.78 -11.45
C VAL A 319 -15.82 13.02 -12.42
N ASP A 320 -16.78 12.25 -11.87
CA ASP A 320 -17.75 11.47 -12.63
C ASP A 320 -19.18 11.94 -12.26
N PRO A 321 -19.82 12.82 -13.06
CA PRO A 321 -21.12 13.42 -12.73
C PRO A 321 -22.30 12.47 -12.99
N GLN A 322 -22.24 11.28 -12.40
CA GLN A 322 -23.23 10.22 -12.52
C GLN A 322 -23.56 9.60 -11.16
N LEU A 323 -24.85 9.50 -10.85
CA LEU A 323 -25.37 8.89 -9.62
C LEU A 323 -26.18 7.65 -9.94
N VAL A 324 -26.35 6.80 -8.93
CA VAL A 324 -27.29 5.68 -8.94
C VAL A 324 -28.20 5.75 -7.72
N PRO A 325 -29.45 5.22 -7.80
CA PRO A 325 -30.33 5.12 -6.65
C PRO A 325 -29.75 4.18 -5.60
N GLY A 326 -29.73 4.60 -4.34
CA GLY A 326 -29.15 3.83 -3.24
C GLY A 326 -30.08 2.77 -2.66
N GLY A 327 -29.90 2.42 -1.38
CA GLY A 327 -30.88 1.61 -0.63
C GLY A 327 -31.15 0.21 -1.18
N GLY A 328 -30.20 -0.38 -1.91
CA GLY A 328 -30.33 -1.69 -2.55
C GLY A 328 -31.03 -1.67 -3.93
N ALA A 329 -31.39 -0.50 -4.46
CA ALA A 329 -32.04 -0.37 -5.76
C ALA A 329 -31.07 -0.72 -6.90
N ALA A 330 -29.86 -0.14 -6.90
CA ALA A 330 -28.83 -0.44 -7.89
C ALA A 330 -28.47 -1.94 -7.92
N GLU A 331 -28.33 -2.58 -6.76
CA GLU A 331 -28.04 -4.01 -6.62
C GLU A 331 -29.16 -4.88 -7.20
N MET A 332 -30.43 -4.54 -6.92
CA MET A 332 -31.57 -5.28 -7.44
C MET A 332 -31.77 -5.08 -8.95
N ALA A 333 -31.57 -3.86 -9.46
CA ALA A 333 -31.61 -3.58 -10.90
C ALA A 333 -30.51 -4.35 -11.66
N VAL A 334 -29.30 -4.41 -11.11
CA VAL A 334 -28.20 -5.22 -11.67
C VAL A 334 -28.51 -6.72 -11.55
N SER A 335 -28.99 -7.21 -10.42
CA SER A 335 -29.42 -8.60 -10.24
C SER A 335 -30.47 -9.03 -11.27
N HIS A 336 -31.50 -8.20 -11.49
CA HIS A 336 -32.54 -8.48 -12.48
C HIS A 336 -31.95 -8.53 -13.91
N ALA A 337 -31.14 -7.54 -14.30
CA ALA A 337 -30.52 -7.49 -15.62
C ALA A 337 -29.57 -8.67 -15.88
N LEU A 338 -28.76 -9.07 -14.89
CA LEU A 338 -27.94 -10.27 -14.97
C LEU A 338 -28.82 -11.52 -15.08
N THR A 339 -29.90 -11.63 -14.30
CA THR A 339 -30.81 -12.77 -14.34
C THR A 339 -31.47 -12.93 -15.71
N GLU A 340 -31.95 -11.85 -16.32
CA GLU A 340 -32.50 -11.89 -17.68
C GLU A 340 -31.42 -12.26 -18.71
N LYS A 341 -30.23 -11.66 -18.64
CA LYS A 341 -29.13 -12.01 -19.55
C LYS A 341 -28.69 -13.48 -19.40
N SER A 342 -28.77 -14.04 -18.19
CA SER A 342 -28.46 -15.45 -17.93
C SER A 342 -29.38 -16.41 -18.69
N LYS A 343 -30.66 -16.06 -18.94
CA LYS A 343 -31.59 -16.89 -19.73
C LYS A 343 -31.16 -17.04 -21.19
N GLY A 344 -30.49 -16.02 -21.73
CA GLY A 344 -29.95 -16.03 -23.10
C GLY A 344 -28.58 -16.71 -23.24
N MET A 345 -27.93 -17.13 -22.14
CA MET A 345 -26.66 -17.84 -22.19
C MET A 345 -26.87 -19.35 -22.21
N THR A 346 -26.21 -20.02 -23.15
CA THR A 346 -26.17 -21.49 -23.25
C THR A 346 -24.82 -22.02 -22.77
N GLY A 347 -24.81 -22.88 -21.76
CA GLY A 347 -23.60 -23.59 -21.33
C GLY A 347 -23.43 -23.64 -19.81
N VAL A 348 -22.38 -24.35 -19.37
CA VAL A 348 -22.09 -24.61 -17.95
C VAL A 348 -21.83 -23.31 -17.15
N GLU A 349 -21.27 -22.28 -17.79
CA GLU A 349 -21.04 -20.95 -17.19
C GLU A 349 -22.33 -20.19 -16.81
N GLN A 350 -23.50 -20.62 -17.30
CA GLN A 350 -24.79 -20.00 -16.99
C GLN A 350 -25.11 -20.04 -15.49
N TRP A 351 -24.81 -21.14 -14.80
CA TRP A 351 -25.16 -21.32 -13.39
C TRP A 351 -24.33 -20.42 -12.46
N PRO A 352 -22.99 -20.38 -12.55
CA PRO A 352 -22.20 -19.44 -11.76
C PRO A 352 -22.51 -17.98 -12.10
N TYR A 353 -22.77 -17.65 -13.38
CA TYR A 353 -23.15 -16.29 -13.77
C TYR A 353 -24.47 -15.86 -13.11
N ARG A 354 -25.48 -16.74 -13.09
CA ARG A 354 -26.78 -16.47 -12.43
C ARG A 354 -26.67 -16.40 -10.91
N ALA A 355 -25.74 -17.14 -10.31
CA ALA A 355 -25.44 -17.05 -8.88
C ALA A 355 -24.91 -15.67 -8.46
N VAL A 356 -24.06 -15.01 -9.26
CA VAL A 356 -23.61 -13.64 -8.97
C VAL A 356 -24.81 -12.69 -8.84
N ALA A 357 -25.81 -12.82 -9.71
CA ALA A 357 -27.03 -12.03 -9.64
C ALA A 357 -27.77 -12.21 -8.30
N GLN A 358 -27.88 -13.45 -7.81
CA GLN A 358 -28.51 -13.75 -6.52
C GLN A 358 -27.69 -13.22 -5.34
N ALA A 359 -26.35 -13.27 -5.43
CA ALA A 359 -25.46 -12.78 -4.39
C ALA A 359 -25.54 -11.26 -4.18
N LEU A 360 -25.78 -10.47 -5.24
CA LEU A 360 -25.99 -9.02 -5.13
C LEU A 360 -27.19 -8.65 -4.24
N GLU A 361 -28.22 -9.51 -4.20
CA GLU A 361 -29.41 -9.26 -3.37
C GLU A 361 -29.15 -9.35 -1.86
N VAL A 362 -27.96 -9.78 -1.43
CA VAL A 362 -27.58 -9.78 -0.01
C VAL A 362 -27.65 -8.37 0.58
N ILE A 363 -27.31 -7.33 -0.19
CA ILE A 363 -27.32 -5.93 0.28
C ILE A 363 -28.75 -5.48 0.66
N PRO A 364 -29.77 -5.50 -0.23
CA PRO A 364 -31.14 -5.19 0.17
C PRO A 364 -31.68 -6.16 1.23
N ARG A 365 -31.34 -7.45 1.18
CA ARG A 365 -31.73 -8.43 2.21
C ARG A 365 -31.24 -8.04 3.61
N THR A 366 -29.97 -7.66 3.74
CA THR A 366 -29.35 -7.20 4.99
C THR A 366 -29.92 -5.86 5.44
N LEU A 367 -30.26 -4.94 4.53
CA LEU A 367 -30.98 -3.71 4.90
C LEU A 367 -32.35 -4.02 5.53
N ILE A 368 -33.17 -4.87 4.88
CA ILE A 368 -34.49 -5.26 5.40
C ILE A 368 -34.37 -5.95 6.77
N GLN A 369 -33.38 -6.83 6.93
CA GLN A 369 -33.12 -7.53 8.19
C GLN A 369 -32.78 -6.57 9.34
N ASN A 370 -31.93 -5.57 9.08
CA ASN A 370 -31.59 -4.54 10.08
C ASN A 370 -32.78 -3.63 10.44
N CYS A 371 -33.78 -3.51 9.57
CA CYS A 371 -35.04 -2.81 9.86
C CYS A 371 -36.03 -3.64 10.69
N GLY A 372 -35.74 -4.93 10.97
CA GLY A 372 -36.68 -5.85 11.62
C GLY A 372 -37.88 -6.27 10.76
N ALA A 373 -37.88 -5.93 9.46
CA ALA A 373 -38.96 -6.26 8.54
C ALA A 373 -38.82 -7.69 7.97
N SER A 374 -39.93 -8.23 7.45
CA SER A 374 -39.95 -9.59 6.88
C SER A 374 -39.16 -9.66 5.57
N THR A 375 -37.90 -10.09 5.66
CA THR A 375 -36.95 -10.22 4.55
C THR A 375 -37.54 -10.93 3.33
N ILE A 376 -38.17 -12.08 3.52
CA ILE A 376 -38.76 -12.90 2.44
C ILE A 376 -39.88 -12.14 1.71
N ARG A 377 -40.79 -11.51 2.45
CA ARG A 377 -41.93 -10.79 1.84
C ARG A 377 -41.46 -9.55 1.10
N VAL A 378 -40.65 -8.71 1.75
CA VAL A 378 -40.20 -7.43 1.17
C VAL A 378 -39.26 -7.67 -0.02
N LEU A 379 -38.34 -8.63 0.06
CA LEU A 379 -37.44 -8.94 -1.06
C LEU A 379 -38.19 -9.53 -2.26
N THR A 380 -39.17 -10.41 -2.04
CA THR A 380 -40.04 -10.93 -3.10
C THR A 380 -40.84 -9.80 -3.77
N SER A 381 -41.40 -8.87 -2.98
CA SER A 381 -42.09 -7.68 -3.51
C SER A 381 -41.14 -6.71 -4.24
N LEU A 382 -39.89 -6.56 -3.79
CA LEU A 382 -38.87 -5.74 -4.44
C LEU A 382 -38.49 -6.32 -5.81
N ARG A 383 -38.25 -7.64 -5.91
CA ARG A 383 -38.01 -8.35 -7.18
C ARG A 383 -39.18 -8.18 -8.15
N ALA A 384 -40.42 -8.36 -7.68
CA ALA A 384 -41.62 -8.21 -8.49
C ALA A 384 -41.77 -6.79 -9.06
N LYS A 385 -41.40 -5.75 -8.30
CA LYS A 385 -41.33 -4.37 -8.81
C LYS A 385 -40.26 -4.20 -9.89
N HIS A 386 -39.06 -4.76 -9.72
CA HIS A 386 -37.98 -4.60 -10.71
C HIS A 386 -38.22 -5.30 -12.05
N THR A 387 -39.19 -6.23 -12.10
CA THR A 387 -39.67 -6.82 -13.36
C THR A 387 -40.63 -5.89 -14.12
N GLN A 388 -41.16 -4.84 -13.49
CA GLN A 388 -42.01 -3.83 -14.13
C GLN A 388 -41.14 -2.76 -14.80
N GLU A 389 -41.51 -2.33 -16.00
CA GLU A 389 -40.78 -1.29 -16.72
C GLU A 389 -40.72 0.03 -15.92
N GLY A 390 -39.60 0.75 -16.04
CA GLY A 390 -39.36 2.01 -15.33
C GLY A 390 -39.08 1.91 -13.82
N SER A 391 -39.24 0.74 -13.19
CA SER A 391 -39.18 0.60 -11.72
C SER A 391 -37.78 0.36 -11.12
N GLN A 392 -36.70 0.71 -11.83
CA GLN A 392 -35.31 0.45 -11.45
C GLN A 392 -34.77 1.34 -10.30
N THR A 393 -35.53 2.37 -9.89
CA THR A 393 -35.18 3.29 -8.80
C THR A 393 -35.78 2.90 -7.46
N TRP A 394 -36.64 1.86 -7.42
CA TRP A 394 -37.23 1.36 -6.18
C TRP A 394 -36.19 0.67 -5.32
N GLY A 395 -36.15 1.00 -4.03
CA GLY A 395 -35.26 0.37 -3.05
C GLY A 395 -35.99 0.06 -1.76
N VAL A 396 -35.21 -0.21 -0.71
CA VAL A 396 -35.70 -0.40 0.66
C VAL A 396 -35.37 0.85 1.46
N ASN A 397 -36.39 1.48 2.06
CA ASN A 397 -36.17 2.54 3.03
C ASN A 397 -35.63 1.94 4.34
N GLY A 398 -34.44 2.39 4.76
CA GLY A 398 -33.75 1.91 5.96
C GLY A 398 -34.37 2.34 7.30
N GLU A 399 -35.34 3.25 7.30
CA GLU A 399 -36.05 3.70 8.52
C GLU A 399 -37.37 2.95 8.73
N SER A 400 -38.12 2.71 7.65
CA SER A 400 -39.44 2.07 7.70
C SER A 400 -39.46 0.59 7.32
N GLY A 401 -38.37 0.07 6.72
CA GLY A 401 -38.30 -1.28 6.16
C GLY A 401 -39.23 -1.53 4.96
N ALA A 402 -39.86 -0.48 4.43
CA ALA A 402 -40.82 -0.55 3.33
C ALA A 402 -40.17 -0.26 1.97
N LEU A 403 -40.87 -0.64 0.90
CA LEU A 403 -40.48 -0.31 -0.48
C LEU A 403 -40.80 1.15 -0.79
N ALA A 404 -39.83 1.89 -1.30
CA ALA A 404 -39.99 3.29 -1.71
C ALA A 404 -39.14 3.59 -2.95
N ASP A 405 -39.49 4.64 -3.71
CA ASP A 405 -38.61 5.14 -4.77
C ASP A 405 -37.46 5.95 -4.13
N MET A 406 -36.22 5.52 -4.38
CA MET A 406 -35.02 6.19 -3.86
C MET A 406 -34.82 7.56 -4.51
N LYS A 407 -35.35 7.77 -5.72
CA LYS A 407 -35.34 9.06 -6.43
C LYS A 407 -36.18 10.10 -5.70
N GLU A 408 -37.37 9.71 -5.22
CA GLU A 408 -38.28 10.59 -4.47
C GLU A 408 -37.78 10.85 -3.06
N LEU A 409 -37.24 9.82 -2.38
CA LEU A 409 -36.60 9.98 -1.07
C LEU A 409 -35.27 10.76 -1.13
N GLY A 410 -34.70 10.96 -2.32
CA GLY A 410 -33.43 11.67 -2.51
C GLY A 410 -32.20 10.90 -2.01
N VAL A 411 -32.28 9.57 -1.93
CA VAL A 411 -31.18 8.70 -1.46
C VAL A 411 -30.33 8.27 -2.66
N TRP A 412 -29.20 8.95 -2.84
CA TRP A 412 -28.29 8.76 -3.96
C TRP A 412 -26.91 8.31 -3.53
N GLU A 413 -26.28 7.48 -4.37
CA GLU A 413 -24.91 6.98 -4.21
C GLU A 413 -24.11 7.28 -5.49
N PRO A 414 -22.83 7.73 -5.40
CA PRO A 414 -22.03 8.01 -6.60
C PRO A 414 -21.67 6.74 -7.38
N LEU A 415 -21.82 6.77 -8.70
CA LEU A 415 -21.52 5.62 -9.57
C LEU A 415 -20.09 5.10 -9.39
N ALA A 416 -19.12 6.00 -9.21
CA ALA A 416 -17.71 5.66 -8.99
C ALA A 416 -17.49 4.75 -7.76
N VAL A 417 -18.32 4.87 -6.71
CA VAL A 417 -18.23 4.01 -5.52
C VAL A 417 -18.67 2.59 -5.88
N LYS A 418 -19.86 2.41 -6.46
CA LYS A 418 -20.37 1.09 -6.86
C LYS A 418 -19.45 0.39 -7.87
N LEU A 419 -18.96 1.12 -8.87
CA LEU A 419 -18.01 0.60 -9.86
C LEU A 419 -16.70 0.10 -9.21
N GLN A 420 -16.23 0.75 -8.15
CA GLN A 420 -15.05 0.31 -7.43
C GLN A 420 -15.36 -0.91 -6.55
N THR A 421 -16.46 -0.89 -5.79
CA THR A 421 -16.91 -1.99 -4.92
C THR A 421 -17.03 -3.31 -5.69
N TYR A 422 -17.68 -3.29 -6.87
CA TYR A 422 -17.89 -4.51 -7.66
C TYR A 422 -16.59 -5.04 -8.28
N LYS A 423 -15.64 -4.17 -8.66
CA LYS A 423 -14.32 -4.62 -9.18
C LYS A 423 -13.50 -5.31 -8.10
N THR A 424 -13.39 -4.70 -6.92
CA THR A 424 -12.60 -5.25 -5.81
C THR A 424 -13.10 -6.60 -5.31
N ALA A 425 -14.37 -6.93 -5.50
CA ALA A 425 -14.98 -8.18 -5.04
C ALA A 425 -14.62 -9.43 -5.90
N VAL A 426 -13.83 -9.30 -6.99
CA VAL A 426 -13.66 -10.37 -8.01
C VAL A 426 -12.18 -10.68 -8.37
N GLU A 427 -11.20 -9.97 -7.81
CA GLU A 427 -9.82 -9.92 -8.38
C GLU A 427 -8.78 -10.92 -7.80
N VAL A 428 -9.05 -11.65 -6.70
CA VAL A 428 -8.07 -12.57 -6.05
C VAL A 428 -8.61 -14.01 -5.90
N SER A 429 -7.74 -15.02 -6.00
CA SER A 429 -8.13 -16.44 -5.95
C SER A 429 -7.05 -17.37 -5.38
N MET A 430 -7.48 -18.46 -4.72
CA MET A 430 -6.61 -19.46 -4.07
C MET A 430 -7.14 -20.89 -4.36
N GLN A 431 -6.27 -21.77 -4.83
CA GLN A 431 -6.60 -23.11 -5.34
C GLN A 431 -5.67 -24.18 -4.75
N TYR A 432 -6.23 -25.26 -4.21
CA TYR A 432 -5.49 -26.46 -3.79
C TYR A 432 -5.44 -27.49 -4.94
N ASN A 433 -4.29 -28.15 -5.12
CA ASN A 433 -4.02 -29.17 -6.14
C ASN A 433 -4.68 -28.88 -7.53
N PRO A 434 -4.26 -27.83 -8.24
CA PRO A 434 -4.90 -27.44 -9.50
C PRO A 434 -4.85 -28.56 -10.54
N GLY A 435 -6.02 -29.11 -10.87
CA GLY A 435 -6.18 -30.21 -11.83
C GLY A 435 -5.93 -31.63 -11.29
N TRP A 436 -5.88 -31.84 -9.96
CA TRP A 436 -5.63 -33.18 -9.39
C TRP A 436 -6.40 -33.47 -8.11
N ASN A 437 -7.16 -34.57 -8.11
CA ASN A 437 -8.02 -34.96 -6.99
C ASN A 437 -7.36 -35.95 -6.01
N GLY A 438 -6.06 -36.27 -6.17
CA GLY A 438 -5.34 -37.17 -5.27
C GLY A 438 -4.87 -36.47 -3.99
N SER A 439 -5.03 -37.14 -2.84
CA SER A 439 -4.75 -36.61 -1.50
C SER A 439 -3.30 -36.73 -1.02
N SER A 440 -2.43 -37.41 -1.78
CA SER A 440 -1.05 -37.74 -1.39
C SER A 440 -0.04 -36.60 -1.57
N VAL A 441 -0.48 -35.44 -2.06
CA VAL A 441 0.39 -34.34 -2.50
C VAL A 441 -0.24 -33.01 -2.11
N ASN A 442 0.60 -32.02 -1.79
CA ASN A 442 0.18 -30.66 -1.49
C ASN A 442 0.85 -29.68 -2.46
N VAL A 443 0.06 -29.13 -3.37
CA VAL A 443 0.38 -27.91 -4.13
C VAL A 443 -0.74 -26.89 -3.89
N LEU A 444 -0.37 -25.65 -3.63
CA LEU A 444 -1.30 -24.57 -3.36
C LEU A 444 -0.94 -23.38 -4.26
N HIS A 445 -1.87 -23.00 -5.13
CA HIS A 445 -1.70 -21.91 -6.09
C HIS A 445 -2.54 -20.70 -5.66
N VAL A 446 -1.88 -19.59 -5.35
CA VAL A 446 -2.51 -18.28 -5.16
C VAL A 446 -2.28 -17.45 -6.41
N ARG A 447 -3.33 -16.81 -6.91
CA ARG A 447 -3.28 -15.89 -8.05
C ARG A 447 -3.97 -14.58 -7.72
N SER A 448 -3.22 -13.48 -7.82
CA SER A 448 -3.79 -12.13 -7.91
C SER A 448 -3.65 -11.60 -9.33
N VAL A 449 -4.64 -10.83 -9.78
CA VAL A 449 -4.69 -10.28 -11.14
C VAL A 449 -4.74 -8.77 -11.06
N GLY A 450 -3.69 -8.12 -11.59
CA GLY A 450 -3.60 -6.68 -11.74
C GLY A 450 -4.19 -6.20 -13.06
N ARG A 451 -4.09 -4.89 -13.30
CA ARG A 451 -4.72 -4.24 -14.47
C ARG A 451 -4.08 -4.60 -15.81
N GLY A 452 -2.88 -5.18 -15.83
CA GLY A 452 -2.19 -5.61 -17.05
C GLY A 452 -1.17 -6.74 -16.82
N ASP A 453 -1.21 -7.33 -15.64
CA ASP A 453 -0.21 -8.21 -15.07
C ASP A 453 -0.88 -9.19 -14.10
N SER A 454 -0.15 -10.24 -13.72
CA SER A 454 -0.61 -11.16 -12.68
C SER A 454 0.55 -11.76 -11.92
N LEU A 455 0.27 -12.15 -10.67
CA LEU A 455 1.21 -12.79 -9.79
C LEU A 455 0.68 -14.18 -9.44
N HIS A 456 1.55 -15.17 -9.62
CA HIS A 456 1.30 -16.57 -9.28
C HIS A 456 2.25 -16.96 -8.17
N TYR A 457 1.72 -17.37 -7.02
CA TYR A 457 2.49 -18.03 -5.96
C TYR A 457 2.10 -19.50 -5.94
N VAL A 458 3.06 -20.38 -6.20
CA VAL A 458 2.87 -21.84 -6.18
C VAL A 458 3.65 -22.40 -5.02
N TRP A 459 2.93 -22.72 -3.94
CA TRP A 459 3.43 -23.40 -2.76
C TRP A 459 3.41 -24.91 -2.98
N SER A 460 4.45 -25.60 -2.52
CA SER A 460 4.55 -27.06 -2.57
C SER A 460 5.20 -27.60 -1.30
N SER A 461 4.73 -28.75 -0.83
CA SER A 461 5.42 -29.55 0.19
C SER A 461 5.79 -30.95 -0.31
N ILE A 462 6.06 -31.07 -1.61
CA ILE A 462 6.66 -32.29 -2.19
C ILE A 462 8.14 -32.33 -1.78
N GLY A 463 8.40 -32.94 -0.63
CA GLY A 463 9.71 -32.90 0.04
C GLY A 463 9.87 -31.62 0.86
N ALA A 464 11.01 -30.93 0.68
CA ALA A 464 11.27 -29.67 1.37
C ALA A 464 10.27 -28.57 0.92
N PRO A 465 9.63 -27.84 1.86
CA PRO A 465 8.68 -26.78 1.51
C PRO A 465 9.29 -25.72 0.59
N ALA A 466 8.57 -25.39 -0.49
CA ALA A 466 9.02 -24.44 -1.48
C ALA A 466 7.88 -23.52 -1.94
N VAL A 467 8.23 -22.29 -2.31
CA VAL A 467 7.35 -21.36 -3.02
C VAL A 467 8.00 -20.89 -4.30
N LEU A 468 7.29 -21.03 -5.41
CA LEU A 468 7.61 -20.45 -6.71
C LEU A 468 6.76 -19.20 -6.92
N LEU A 469 7.41 -18.04 -7.04
CA LEU A 469 6.79 -16.80 -7.50
C LEU A 469 7.01 -16.68 -9.01
N VAL A 470 5.93 -16.45 -9.76
CA VAL A 470 6.00 -16.08 -11.18
C VAL A 470 5.16 -14.84 -11.44
N ALA A 471 5.76 -13.83 -12.06
CA ALA A 471 5.09 -12.61 -12.48
C ALA A 471 4.92 -12.60 -14.01
N THR A 472 3.72 -12.29 -14.49
CA THR A 472 3.42 -12.23 -15.92
C THR A 472 2.90 -10.86 -16.34
N ARG A 473 3.05 -10.54 -17.63
CA ARG A 473 2.45 -9.36 -18.28
C ARG A 473 1.11 -9.69 -18.95
N SER A 474 0.34 -10.60 -18.37
CA SER A 474 -1.01 -10.89 -18.85
C SER A 474 -1.99 -11.11 -17.69
N PRO A 475 -3.16 -10.44 -17.68
CA PRO A 475 -4.21 -10.74 -16.71
C PRO A 475 -4.90 -12.10 -17.00
N SER A 476 -4.66 -12.70 -18.18
CA SER A 476 -5.23 -14.00 -18.57
C SER A 476 -4.38 -15.21 -18.16
N SER A 477 -3.14 -15.05 -17.72
CA SER A 477 -2.23 -16.20 -17.57
C SER A 477 -2.69 -17.26 -16.58
N ALA A 478 -2.45 -18.53 -16.89
CA ALA A 478 -2.88 -19.67 -16.10
C ALA A 478 -1.70 -20.59 -15.75
N LEU A 479 -1.72 -21.18 -14.55
CA LEU A 479 -0.79 -22.23 -14.15
C LEU A 479 -1.28 -23.57 -14.69
N SER A 480 -0.38 -24.32 -15.32
CA SER A 480 -0.61 -25.69 -15.80
C SER A 480 0.37 -26.64 -15.12
N ILE A 481 -0.11 -27.81 -14.69
CA ILE A 481 0.68 -28.85 -14.01
C ILE A 481 0.42 -30.22 -14.67
N ASP A 482 1.49 -30.87 -15.13
CA ASP A 482 1.51 -32.29 -15.48
C ASP A 482 1.88 -33.12 -14.25
N TRP A 483 0.85 -33.62 -13.58
CA TRP A 483 0.97 -34.39 -12.34
C TRP A 483 1.69 -35.73 -12.53
N SER A 484 1.55 -36.36 -13.70
CA SER A 484 2.23 -37.62 -14.01
C SER A 484 3.74 -37.43 -14.06
N ARG A 485 4.18 -36.28 -14.59
CA ARG A 485 5.57 -35.90 -14.72
C ARG A 485 6.12 -35.30 -13.42
N LEU A 486 5.34 -34.51 -12.70
CA LEU A 486 5.73 -33.90 -11.42
C LEU A 486 6.10 -34.94 -10.36
N LEU A 487 5.41 -36.08 -10.36
CA LEU A 487 5.64 -37.20 -9.44
C LEU A 487 6.66 -38.23 -9.97
N SER A 488 7.16 -38.04 -11.18
CA SER A 488 8.20 -38.89 -11.78
C SER A 488 9.59 -38.57 -11.21
N PRO A 489 10.59 -39.48 -11.32
CA PRO A 489 11.97 -39.17 -10.97
C PRO A 489 12.65 -38.10 -11.85
N ALA A 490 11.97 -37.62 -12.91
CA ALA A 490 12.47 -36.61 -13.84
C ALA A 490 11.41 -35.51 -14.10
N PRO A 491 11.05 -34.69 -13.09
CA PRO A 491 9.93 -33.74 -13.16
C PRO A 491 10.18 -32.50 -14.04
N ALA A 492 11.28 -32.45 -14.80
CA ALA A 492 11.65 -31.29 -15.62
C ALA A 492 10.57 -30.97 -16.67
N GLY A 493 10.05 -29.74 -16.68
CA GLY A 493 8.92 -29.31 -17.51
C GLY A 493 7.52 -29.66 -16.98
N ALA A 494 7.37 -30.15 -15.74
CA ALA A 494 6.06 -30.53 -15.19
C ALA A 494 5.14 -29.37 -14.75
N VAL A 495 5.67 -28.15 -14.59
CA VAL A 495 4.90 -26.96 -14.22
C VAL A 495 5.27 -25.83 -15.17
N TRP A 496 4.27 -25.19 -15.78
CA TRP A 496 4.45 -24.05 -16.66
C TRP A 496 3.30 -23.05 -16.53
N ILE A 497 3.47 -21.86 -17.12
CA ILE A 497 2.42 -20.85 -17.21
C ILE A 497 2.08 -20.59 -18.67
N GLU A 498 0.80 -20.53 -18.98
CA GLU A 498 0.29 -20.23 -20.31
C GLU A 498 -0.28 -18.80 -20.37
N PRO A 499 0.03 -18.01 -21.42
CA PRO A 499 1.01 -18.30 -22.47
C PRO A 499 2.45 -18.11 -21.96
N PRO A 500 3.42 -18.96 -22.37
CA PRO A 500 4.78 -18.96 -21.79
C PRO A 500 5.55 -17.65 -22.06
N GLY A 501 5.26 -16.96 -23.16
CA GLY A 501 5.84 -15.64 -23.47
C GLY A 501 5.31 -14.50 -22.60
N SER A 502 4.35 -14.74 -21.69
CA SER A 502 3.88 -13.72 -20.74
C SER A 502 4.74 -13.63 -19.48
N VAL A 503 5.53 -14.66 -19.15
CA VAL A 503 6.37 -14.69 -17.96
C VAL A 503 7.48 -13.65 -18.06
N VAL A 504 7.48 -12.70 -17.12
CA VAL A 504 8.50 -11.63 -17.04
C VAL A 504 9.60 -11.99 -16.04
N TYR A 505 9.23 -12.69 -14.97
CA TYR A 505 10.13 -13.05 -13.88
C TYR A 505 9.64 -14.32 -13.18
N ALA A 506 10.58 -15.18 -12.81
CA ALA A 506 10.34 -16.34 -11.96
C ALA A 506 11.46 -16.44 -10.91
N ALA A 507 11.07 -16.72 -9.67
CA ALA A 507 11.99 -16.99 -8.57
C ALA A 507 11.39 -18.02 -7.62
N ALA A 508 12.24 -18.85 -7.04
CA ALA A 508 11.83 -19.86 -6.08
C ALA A 508 12.57 -19.68 -4.76
N VAL A 509 11.88 -19.98 -3.66
CA VAL A 509 12.43 -19.99 -2.30
C VAL A 509 12.15 -21.37 -1.71
N VAL A 510 13.18 -22.03 -1.20
CA VAL A 510 13.12 -23.37 -0.61
C VAL A 510 13.58 -23.30 0.83
N PHE A 511 12.79 -23.88 1.73
CA PHE A 511 13.11 -24.00 3.16
C PHE A 511 13.80 -25.34 3.37
N THR A 512 15.11 -25.32 3.56
CA THR A 512 15.94 -26.54 3.53
C THR A 512 16.06 -27.18 4.91
N LYS A 513 16.43 -26.42 5.94
CA LYS A 513 16.81 -26.99 7.25
C LYS A 513 16.34 -26.14 8.40
N LEU A 514 15.99 -26.81 9.50
CA LEU A 514 15.80 -26.19 10.82
C LEU A 514 17.01 -26.53 11.70
N PHE A 515 17.73 -25.49 12.09
CA PHE A 515 18.84 -25.54 13.03
C PHE A 515 18.33 -25.29 14.45
N GLU A 516 18.88 -26.01 15.42
CA GLU A 516 18.74 -25.71 16.85
C GLU A 516 20.15 -25.50 17.41
N TYR A 517 20.33 -24.48 18.25
CA TYR A 517 21.61 -24.20 18.90
C TYR A 517 21.38 -23.59 20.29
N SER A 518 22.26 -23.86 21.24
CA SER A 518 22.23 -23.25 22.57
C SER A 518 23.37 -22.24 22.71
N LYS A 519 23.09 -21.10 23.33
CA LYS A 519 24.12 -20.14 23.73
C LYS A 519 24.51 -20.40 25.18
N ALA A 520 25.55 -21.21 25.37
CA ALA A 520 26.32 -21.22 26.60
C ALA A 520 27.18 -19.94 26.66
N ASP A 521 27.73 -19.62 27.84
CA ASP A 521 28.27 -18.29 28.15
C ASP A 521 29.25 -17.71 27.12
N ALA A 522 28.95 -16.46 26.73
CA ALA A 522 29.76 -15.45 26.02
C ALA A 522 30.51 -15.81 24.71
N SER A 523 31.00 -17.04 24.51
CA SER A 523 32.05 -17.35 23.54
C SER A 523 31.87 -18.63 22.70
N GLU A 524 30.96 -19.55 23.04
CA GLU A 524 30.73 -20.76 22.23
C GLU A 524 29.23 -21.01 21.94
N GLU A 525 28.86 -21.06 20.65
CA GLU A 525 27.53 -21.47 20.18
C GLU A 525 27.51 -22.99 19.92
N VAL A 526 26.79 -23.75 20.74
CA VAL A 526 26.66 -25.21 20.58
C VAL A 526 25.52 -25.52 19.62
N PHE A 527 25.85 -25.98 18.41
CA PHE A 527 24.87 -26.40 17.40
C PHE A 527 24.46 -27.87 17.61
N TYR A 528 23.16 -28.13 17.69
CA TYR A 528 22.60 -29.48 17.75
C TYR A 528 22.43 -30.06 16.32
N PRO A 529 22.25 -31.39 16.18
CA PRO A 529 21.95 -32.01 14.88
C PRO A 529 20.72 -31.38 14.20
N THR A 530 20.91 -30.94 12.96
CA THR A 530 19.90 -30.21 12.16
C THR A 530 18.76 -31.12 11.72
N TYR A 531 17.55 -30.60 11.69
CA TYR A 531 16.41 -31.24 11.06
C TYR A 531 16.37 -30.86 9.57
N ASP A 532 16.45 -31.84 8.66
CA ASP A 532 16.29 -31.60 7.22
C ASP A 532 14.79 -31.62 6.87
N LEU A 533 14.31 -30.57 6.20
CA LEU A 533 12.87 -30.41 5.93
C LEU A 533 12.39 -31.26 4.75
N SER A 534 13.31 -31.92 4.01
CA SER A 534 12.96 -33.00 3.09
C SER A 534 12.40 -34.23 3.79
N ASP A 535 12.76 -34.43 5.06
CA ASP A 535 12.50 -35.66 5.81
C ASP A 535 11.28 -35.51 6.75
N PHE A 536 10.50 -34.45 6.54
CA PHE A 536 9.23 -34.18 7.22
C PHE A 536 8.07 -34.77 6.42
N SER A 537 7.16 -35.44 7.13
CA SER A 537 5.84 -35.79 6.60
C SER A 537 4.93 -34.57 6.76
N TRP A 538 4.36 -34.09 5.65
CA TRP A 538 3.45 -32.94 5.62
C TRP A 538 1.99 -33.40 5.54
N ASP A 539 1.14 -32.90 6.44
CA ASP A 539 -0.30 -33.16 6.47
C ASP A 539 -0.99 -32.62 5.21
N SER A 540 -2.10 -33.24 4.77
CA SER A 540 -2.88 -32.71 3.66
C SER A 540 -3.51 -31.36 4.01
N ILE A 541 -3.23 -30.33 3.22
CA ILE A 541 -3.78 -28.97 3.45
C ILE A 541 -5.31 -28.93 3.26
N ASN A 542 -5.95 -29.96 2.70
CA ASN A 542 -7.38 -29.94 2.37
C ASN A 542 -8.30 -29.65 3.59
N ARG A 543 -7.83 -29.86 4.82
CA ARG A 543 -8.56 -29.50 6.06
C ARG A 543 -8.14 -28.16 6.69
N THR A 544 -7.09 -27.52 6.16
CA THR A 544 -6.50 -26.28 6.69
C THR A 544 -6.50 -25.13 5.68
N VAL A 545 -6.88 -25.35 4.41
CA VAL A 545 -7.22 -24.27 3.49
C VAL A 545 -8.54 -23.65 3.93
N ASN A 546 -8.52 -22.35 4.22
CA ASN A 546 -9.70 -21.53 4.42
C ASN A 546 -9.81 -20.53 3.26
N HIS A 547 -10.72 -20.81 2.33
CA HIS A 547 -10.95 -19.98 1.15
C HIS A 547 -11.54 -18.59 1.47
N THR A 548 -12.23 -18.41 2.60
CA THR A 548 -12.82 -17.09 2.97
C THR A 548 -11.82 -16.17 3.67
N ALA A 549 -10.81 -16.75 4.32
CA ALA A 549 -9.69 -16.00 4.92
C ALA A 549 -8.44 -15.94 4.03
N LEU A 550 -8.46 -16.62 2.87
CA LEU A 550 -7.31 -16.88 2.01
C LEU A 550 -6.07 -17.39 2.77
N THR A 551 -6.29 -18.26 3.76
CA THR A 551 -5.23 -18.88 4.57
C THR A 551 -5.10 -20.36 4.28
N ALA A 552 -3.89 -20.89 4.44
CA ALA A 552 -3.60 -22.32 4.37
C ALA A 552 -2.46 -22.67 5.33
N GLU A 553 -2.57 -23.79 6.04
CA GLU A 553 -1.54 -24.23 6.99
C GLU A 553 -0.93 -25.58 6.59
N LEU A 554 0.33 -25.52 6.13
CA LEU A 554 1.19 -26.66 5.85
C LEU A 554 1.83 -27.13 7.15
N ARG A 555 1.19 -28.10 7.83
CA ARG A 555 1.71 -28.71 9.07
C ARG A 555 2.55 -29.95 8.73
N GLY A 556 3.64 -30.16 9.46
CA GLY A 556 4.51 -31.32 9.27
C GLY A 556 5.25 -31.76 10.54
N VAL A 557 5.64 -33.03 10.53
CA VAL A 557 6.32 -33.73 11.63
C VAL A 557 7.51 -34.51 11.04
N PRO A 558 8.70 -34.53 11.68
CA PRO A 558 9.83 -35.33 11.20
C PRO A 558 9.48 -36.82 11.13
N THR A 559 9.85 -37.49 10.04
CA THR A 559 9.62 -38.94 9.85
C THR A 559 10.46 -39.82 10.78
N SER A 560 11.59 -39.31 11.25
CA SER A 560 12.40 -39.92 12.31
C SER A 560 12.85 -38.85 13.31
N ASP A 561 12.47 -39.00 14.58
CA ASP A 561 12.93 -38.13 15.67
C ASP A 561 13.65 -38.94 16.76
N PRO A 562 14.95 -39.22 16.60
CA PRO A 562 15.75 -39.92 17.61
C PRO A 562 15.97 -39.10 18.89
N SER A 563 15.53 -37.84 18.95
CA SER A 563 15.63 -36.97 20.13
C SER A 563 14.35 -36.85 20.94
N GLY A 564 13.20 -37.27 20.42
CA GLY A 564 11.89 -37.08 21.05
C GLY A 564 11.41 -35.61 21.10
N SER A 565 12.17 -34.66 20.56
CA SER A 565 11.88 -33.21 20.56
C SER A 565 10.56 -32.85 19.87
N PHE A 566 10.09 -33.63 18.90
CA PHE A 566 8.83 -33.43 18.17
C PHE A 566 7.73 -34.43 18.57
N SER A 567 7.92 -35.22 19.62
CA SER A 567 6.93 -36.20 20.12
C SER A 567 5.51 -35.62 20.33
N ASN A 568 5.41 -34.41 20.88
CA ASN A 568 4.19 -33.61 21.00
C ASN A 568 4.23 -32.34 20.14
N GLY A 569 5.18 -32.26 19.20
CA GLY A 569 5.53 -31.05 18.46
C GLY A 569 5.24 -31.14 16.97
N SER A 570 5.02 -29.98 16.35
CA SER A 570 4.84 -29.87 14.90
C SER A 570 5.39 -28.56 14.37
N LEU A 571 5.89 -28.61 13.15
CA LEU A 571 6.29 -27.45 12.37
C LEU A 571 5.15 -27.06 11.43
N ALA A 572 4.82 -25.78 11.32
CA ALA A 572 3.80 -25.33 10.38
C ALA A 572 4.21 -24.06 9.63
N PHE A 573 3.95 -24.05 8.32
CA PHE A 573 3.98 -22.88 7.45
C PHE A 573 2.54 -22.44 7.19
N ARG A 574 2.11 -21.34 7.83
CA ARG A 574 0.81 -20.72 7.54
C ARG A 574 0.99 -19.64 6.49
N VAL A 575 0.42 -19.86 5.32
CA VAL A 575 0.36 -18.91 4.21
C VAL A 575 -0.93 -18.10 4.33
N THR A 576 -0.83 -16.79 4.15
CA THR A 576 -1.98 -15.87 4.07
C THR A 576 -1.82 -15.03 2.80
N ALA A 577 -2.78 -15.08 1.89
CA ALA A 577 -2.88 -14.12 0.80
C ALA A 577 -3.85 -12.98 1.18
N TYR A 578 -3.67 -11.81 0.58
CA TYR A 578 -4.50 -10.64 0.88
C TYR A 578 -5.19 -10.13 -0.39
N GLU A 579 -6.44 -9.71 -0.26
CA GLU A 579 -7.23 -9.15 -1.37
C GLU A 579 -6.97 -7.64 -1.57
N SER A 580 -6.42 -6.99 -0.55
CA SER A 580 -6.24 -5.55 -0.47
C SER A 580 -4.92 -5.20 0.23
N GLY A 581 -4.61 -3.91 0.33
CA GLY A 581 -3.61 -3.46 1.31
C GLY A 581 -4.16 -3.45 2.73
N GLY A 582 -3.28 -3.31 3.71
CA GLY A 582 -3.70 -3.25 5.11
C GLY A 582 -2.54 -3.50 6.07
N ARG A 583 -2.87 -3.65 7.36
CA ARG A 583 -2.00 -4.25 8.38
C ARG A 583 -2.68 -5.50 8.92
N ASP A 584 -1.90 -6.53 9.24
CA ASP A 584 -2.45 -7.77 9.83
C ASP A 584 -3.03 -7.51 11.23
N GLY A 585 -4.15 -8.17 11.57
CA GLY A 585 -4.76 -8.11 12.90
C GLY A 585 -4.02 -8.94 13.96
N ALA A 586 -3.18 -9.91 13.54
CA ALA A 586 -2.33 -10.68 14.44
C ALA A 586 -0.92 -10.08 14.53
N LEU A 587 -0.46 -9.79 15.74
CA LEU A 587 0.86 -9.21 16.00
C LEU A 587 2.03 -10.08 15.47
N PRO A 588 3.12 -9.46 14.97
CA PRO A 588 3.23 -8.04 14.61
C PRO A 588 2.32 -7.69 13.42
N GLY A 589 1.68 -6.53 13.48
CA GLY A 589 0.68 -6.06 12.50
C GLY A 589 1.33 -5.58 11.20
N LEU A 590 1.95 -6.50 10.47
CA LEU A 590 2.74 -6.24 9.28
C LEU A 590 1.89 -5.65 8.15
N LEU A 591 2.44 -4.64 7.48
CA LEU A 591 1.82 -3.98 6.34
C LEU A 591 1.90 -4.88 5.10
N HIS A 592 0.75 -5.09 4.46
CA HIS A 592 0.58 -5.95 3.29
C HIS A 592 -0.15 -5.22 2.15
N THR A 593 -0.20 -5.87 0.99
CA THR A 593 -0.82 -5.44 -0.27
C THR A 593 -1.50 -6.62 -0.97
N ALA A 594 -2.41 -6.35 -1.91
CA ALA A 594 -3.02 -7.37 -2.78
C ALA A 594 -2.00 -8.15 -3.65
N ASN A 595 -0.77 -7.66 -3.71
CA ASN A 595 0.37 -8.23 -4.41
C ASN A 595 1.40 -8.87 -3.46
N SER A 596 0.99 -9.22 -2.24
CA SER A 596 1.85 -9.86 -1.25
C SER A 596 1.15 -11.04 -0.58
N SER A 597 1.92 -12.08 -0.27
CA SER A 597 1.50 -13.18 0.59
C SER A 597 2.39 -13.21 1.84
N LYS A 598 1.79 -13.32 3.02
CA LYS A 598 2.49 -13.48 4.30
C LYS A 598 2.73 -14.97 4.55
N VAL A 599 3.86 -15.27 5.19
CA VAL A 599 4.24 -16.62 5.59
C VAL A 599 4.63 -16.60 7.06
N GLU A 600 3.84 -17.27 7.88
CA GLU A 600 4.11 -17.44 9.30
C GLU A 600 4.74 -18.82 9.54
N PHE A 601 5.85 -18.82 10.27
CA PHE A 601 6.55 -20.01 10.69
C PHE A 601 6.20 -20.28 12.15
N VAL A 602 5.50 -21.39 12.38
CA VAL A 602 4.99 -21.79 13.70
C VAL A 602 5.65 -23.09 14.11
N LEU A 603 6.53 -23.01 15.10
CA LEU A 603 7.04 -24.17 15.82
C LEU A 603 6.19 -24.33 17.09
N ALA A 604 5.34 -25.36 17.13
CA ALA A 604 4.43 -25.62 18.25
C ALA A 604 4.81 -26.92 18.94
N GLY A 605 4.82 -26.95 20.28
CA GLY A 605 4.99 -28.19 21.07
C GLY A 605 6.37 -28.87 20.99
N ALA A 606 7.34 -28.29 20.27
CA ALA A 606 8.69 -28.86 20.19
C ALA A 606 9.45 -28.69 21.51
N ALA A 607 9.92 -29.79 22.10
CA ALA A 607 10.70 -29.79 23.32
C ALA A 607 12.16 -29.41 23.03
N PRO A 608 12.70 -28.36 23.67
CA PRO A 608 14.07 -27.91 23.46
C PRO A 608 15.08 -28.93 23.98
N ARG A 609 16.19 -29.12 23.27
CA ARG A 609 17.30 -30.00 23.67
C ARG A 609 18.22 -29.40 24.75
N GLY A 610 18.04 -28.12 25.10
CA GLY A 610 18.75 -27.46 26.20
C GLY A 610 18.04 -26.22 26.74
N ASN A 611 18.41 -25.80 27.96
CA ASN A 611 17.77 -24.69 28.68
C ASN A 611 17.85 -23.32 27.96
N GLY A 612 18.73 -23.18 26.97
CA GLY A 612 18.91 -21.96 26.16
C GLY A 612 18.68 -22.17 24.66
N SER A 613 18.02 -23.26 24.25
CA SER A 613 17.82 -23.60 22.83
C SER A 613 17.16 -22.48 22.03
N ARG A 614 17.77 -22.17 20.89
CA ARG A 614 17.31 -21.23 19.88
C ARG A 614 17.20 -21.94 18.53
N PHE A 615 16.10 -21.70 17.81
CA PHE A 615 15.93 -22.23 16.45
C PHE A 615 16.23 -21.19 15.37
N VAL A 616 16.72 -21.65 14.21
CA VAL A 616 17.02 -20.86 13.00
C VAL A 616 16.58 -21.65 11.77
N LEU A 617 15.87 -21.00 10.85
CA LEU A 617 15.45 -21.59 9.57
C LEU A 617 16.44 -21.21 8.45
N GLU A 618 16.92 -22.20 7.70
CA GLU A 618 17.72 -21.99 6.49
C GLU A 618 16.80 -21.80 5.28
N VAL A 619 17.05 -20.74 4.54
CA VAL A 619 16.29 -20.35 3.34
C VAL A 619 17.27 -20.25 2.17
N ALA A 620 16.99 -21.00 1.10
CA ALA A 620 17.71 -20.93 -0.16
C ALA A 620 16.82 -20.28 -1.23
N ALA A 621 17.35 -19.28 -1.94
CA ALA A 621 16.65 -18.63 -3.06
C ALA A 621 17.31 -18.99 -4.40
N VAL A 622 16.50 -19.14 -5.44
CA VAL A 622 16.91 -19.42 -6.83
C VAL A 622 16.20 -18.42 -7.76
N GLU A 623 16.96 -17.60 -8.47
CA GLU A 623 16.44 -16.50 -9.31
C GLU A 623 16.83 -16.65 -10.79
N GLY A 624 15.97 -16.17 -11.69
CA GLY A 624 16.24 -16.10 -13.14
C GLY A 624 17.44 -15.21 -13.50
N ARG A 625 18.16 -15.57 -14.57
CA ARG A 625 19.30 -14.79 -15.08
C ARG A 625 18.93 -13.32 -15.32
N GLY A 626 19.63 -12.41 -14.65
CA GLY A 626 19.54 -10.96 -14.88
C GLY A 626 18.97 -10.15 -13.73
N ALA A 627 18.42 -10.80 -12.70
CA ALA A 627 18.09 -10.16 -11.44
C ALA A 627 19.33 -10.08 -10.53
N ALA A 628 19.61 -8.90 -9.99
CA ALA A 628 20.60 -8.71 -8.94
C ALA A 628 19.86 -8.33 -7.65
N SER A 629 19.61 -9.32 -6.80
CA SER A 629 18.97 -9.08 -5.51
C SER A 629 19.98 -8.54 -4.50
N ARG A 630 19.60 -7.46 -3.81
CA ARG A 630 20.32 -6.97 -2.62
C ARG A 630 19.40 -7.07 -1.42
N LEU A 631 19.74 -7.96 -0.49
CA LEU A 631 19.10 -8.02 0.81
C LEU A 631 19.35 -6.68 1.54
N ARG A 632 18.27 -5.98 1.87
CA ARG A 632 18.25 -4.79 2.72
C ARG A 632 17.55 -5.15 4.01
N SER A 633 18.29 -5.27 5.11
CA SER A 633 17.65 -5.24 6.43
C SER A 633 17.28 -3.80 6.78
N THR A 634 16.07 -3.63 7.29
CA THR A 634 15.46 -2.33 7.57
C THR A 634 14.88 -2.42 8.97
N ARG A 635 15.44 -1.68 9.93
CA ARG A 635 14.89 -1.67 11.29
C ARG A 635 13.71 -0.71 11.36
N SER A 636 12.53 -1.23 11.66
CA SER A 636 11.31 -0.45 11.90
C SER A 636 10.89 -0.57 13.35
N ILE A 637 10.60 0.57 13.97
CA ILE A 637 9.94 0.65 15.27
C ILE A 637 8.44 0.63 14.99
N ASP A 638 7.69 -0.23 15.66
CA ASP A 638 6.22 -0.13 15.70
C ASP A 638 5.89 0.68 16.96
N ASP A 639 5.61 1.96 16.78
CA ASP A 639 5.53 2.97 17.85
C ASP A 639 4.13 3.12 18.46
N GLU A 640 3.12 2.49 17.85
CA GLU A 640 1.72 2.77 18.15
C GLU A 640 1.17 2.02 19.39
N TYR A 641 1.65 0.79 19.67
CA TYR A 641 1.11 -0.05 20.78
C TYR A 641 2.10 -0.92 21.58
N THR A 642 3.38 -1.07 21.20
CA THR A 642 4.41 -1.66 22.09
C THR A 642 5.83 -1.39 21.55
N PRO A 643 6.74 -0.78 22.34
CA PRO A 643 8.05 -0.35 21.84
C PRO A 643 9.00 -1.54 21.63
N THR A 644 8.91 -2.16 20.46
CA THR A 644 9.83 -3.22 20.02
C THR A 644 10.42 -2.90 18.64
N ILE A 645 11.72 -3.13 18.50
CA ILE A 645 12.46 -2.91 17.25
C ILE A 645 12.35 -4.18 16.41
N PHE A 646 11.71 -4.10 15.26
CA PHE A 646 11.66 -5.19 14.28
C PHE A 646 12.74 -4.97 13.21
N GLU A 647 13.40 -6.03 12.75
CA GLU A 647 14.32 -5.99 11.61
C GLU A 647 13.69 -6.68 10.41
N VAL A 648 13.34 -5.91 9.39
CA VAL A 648 12.65 -6.36 8.17
C VAL A 648 13.67 -6.52 7.04
N CYS A 649 14.00 -7.76 6.69
CA CYS A 649 14.86 -8.09 5.56
C CYS A 649 14.07 -8.12 4.25
N ALA A 650 14.23 -7.11 3.40
CA ALA A 650 13.61 -7.02 2.09
C ALA A 650 14.63 -7.34 0.98
N ALA A 651 14.27 -8.22 0.04
CA ALA A 651 15.07 -8.50 -1.15
C ALA A 651 14.75 -7.47 -2.25
N GLY A 652 15.66 -6.50 -2.48
CA GLY A 652 15.46 -5.47 -3.50
C GLY A 652 15.80 -5.99 -4.91
N LEU A 653 14.81 -6.08 -5.80
CA LEU A 653 14.97 -6.44 -7.21
C LEU A 653 15.03 -5.20 -8.12
N ARG A 654 15.90 -5.22 -9.14
CA ARG A 654 15.93 -4.25 -10.25
C ARG A 654 15.72 -4.96 -11.58
N ALA A 655 14.72 -4.53 -12.34
CA ALA A 655 14.58 -4.91 -13.75
C ALA A 655 15.58 -4.11 -14.61
N ALA A 656 16.36 -4.81 -15.44
CA ALA A 656 17.33 -4.19 -16.35
C ALA A 656 16.69 -3.87 -17.71
N THR A 657 16.11 -2.67 -17.86
CA THR A 657 15.63 -2.17 -19.16
C THR A 657 16.78 -1.67 -20.03
N ARG A 658 17.10 -2.38 -21.11
CA ARG A 658 17.89 -1.86 -22.24
C ARG A 658 16.94 -1.18 -23.24
N GLY A 659 17.30 0.01 -23.71
CA GLY A 659 16.60 0.73 -24.79
C GLY A 659 16.76 2.25 -24.67
N HIS A 660 17.36 2.87 -25.68
CA HIS A 660 17.64 4.31 -25.72
C HIS A 660 16.40 5.15 -26.07
N PHE A 661 16.33 6.40 -25.61
CA PHE A 661 16.53 7.57 -26.49
C PHE A 661 16.72 8.90 -25.71
N PHE A 662 17.49 9.80 -26.32
CA PHE A 662 17.76 11.22 -26.00
C PHE A 662 18.33 11.64 -24.62
N SER A 663 19.64 11.92 -24.66
CA SER A 663 20.35 12.94 -23.86
C SER A 663 20.20 14.32 -24.56
N PRO A 664 20.56 15.49 -23.98
CA PRO A 664 21.99 15.86 -23.91
C PRO A 664 22.46 16.90 -22.82
N HIS A 665 23.79 16.99 -22.66
CA HIS A 665 24.62 18.15 -22.21
C HIS A 665 24.44 18.73 -20.78
N HIS A 666 25.46 19.18 -20.01
CA HIS A 666 26.92 19.40 -20.17
C HIS A 666 27.67 19.03 -18.84
N LEU A 667 28.95 19.35 -18.57
CA LEU A 667 30.25 18.96 -19.20
C LEU A 667 31.41 19.78 -18.57
N HIS A 668 32.18 19.27 -17.59
CA HIS A 668 33.54 19.75 -17.17
C HIS A 668 34.11 18.92 -15.98
N ARG A 669 35.43 18.86 -15.67
CA ARG A 669 36.67 18.73 -16.50
C ARG A 669 37.87 18.39 -15.56
N GLY A 670 38.93 17.77 -16.08
CA GLY A 670 40.22 17.48 -15.38
C GLY A 670 40.56 15.97 -15.42
N HIS A 671 41.53 15.48 -16.21
CA HIS A 671 43.01 15.53 -16.03
C HIS A 671 43.49 14.74 -14.79
N SER A 672 44.54 13.90 -14.81
CA SER A 672 45.49 13.40 -15.85
C SER A 672 46.40 12.32 -15.18
N ALA A 673 47.10 11.36 -15.80
CA ALA A 673 47.40 10.98 -17.20
C ALA A 673 47.69 9.44 -17.28
N GLY A 674 48.33 8.93 -18.35
CA GLY A 674 49.06 7.64 -18.34
C GLY A 674 48.68 6.58 -19.40
N HIS A 675 49.28 6.67 -20.58
CA HIS A 675 49.40 5.60 -21.60
C HIS A 675 50.89 5.14 -21.65
N PRO A 676 51.36 4.13 -22.44
CA PRO A 676 50.69 3.34 -23.50
C PRO A 676 50.99 1.81 -23.53
N ALA A 677 50.42 1.13 -24.56
CA ALA A 677 50.89 -0.11 -25.22
C ALA A 677 50.83 -1.47 -24.43
N ALA A 678 50.75 -2.66 -25.08
CA ALA A 678 50.92 -2.99 -26.50
C ALA A 678 50.13 -4.25 -26.97
N SER A 679 50.03 -4.38 -28.30
CA SER A 679 49.96 -5.61 -29.13
C SER A 679 48.80 -6.62 -29.00
N ALA A 680 48.28 -7.02 -30.16
CA ALA A 680 47.34 -8.11 -30.37
C ALA A 680 48.04 -9.46 -30.66
N ALA A 681 47.35 -10.57 -30.38
CA ALA A 681 47.60 -11.86 -31.04
C ALA A 681 46.29 -12.68 -31.10
N ALA A 682 45.98 -13.24 -32.27
CA ALA A 682 44.81 -14.09 -32.48
C ALA A 682 45.22 -15.58 -32.44
N ALA A 683 44.47 -16.42 -31.72
CA ALA A 683 44.59 -17.88 -31.84
C ALA A 683 43.32 -18.64 -31.40
N GLY A 684 42.90 -19.60 -32.22
CA GLY A 684 42.38 -20.89 -31.75
C GLY A 684 41.00 -20.93 -31.05
N ARG A 685 39.92 -21.02 -31.84
CA ARG A 685 38.66 -21.62 -31.34
C ARG A 685 38.88 -23.10 -31.00
N ARG A 686 38.75 -23.47 -29.71
CA ARG A 686 38.25 -24.80 -29.30
C ARG A 686 37.05 -24.61 -28.37
N ARG A 687 35.96 -25.32 -28.66
CA ARG A 687 34.72 -25.28 -27.86
C ARG A 687 34.97 -25.91 -26.49
N ALA A 688 35.04 -25.10 -25.44
CA ALA A 688 34.77 -25.54 -24.08
C ALA A 688 33.29 -25.33 -23.78
N ALA A 689 32.59 -26.36 -23.30
CA ALA A 689 31.19 -26.25 -22.89
C ALA A 689 31.12 -25.46 -21.58
N LEU A 690 30.71 -24.18 -21.65
CA LEU A 690 30.45 -23.34 -20.50
C LEU A 690 29.24 -23.90 -19.73
N ARG A 691 29.51 -24.45 -18.53
CA ARG A 691 28.46 -24.80 -17.57
C ARG A 691 27.71 -23.52 -17.16
N PRO A 692 26.39 -23.56 -16.96
CA PRO A 692 25.68 -22.43 -16.35
C PRO A 692 26.11 -22.30 -14.88
N GLU A 693 26.58 -21.13 -14.48
CA GLU A 693 26.78 -20.81 -13.06
C GLU A 693 25.42 -20.49 -12.42
N GLU A 694 25.07 -21.25 -11.39
CA GLU A 694 23.89 -21.04 -10.54
C GLU A 694 24.32 -20.24 -9.30
N THR A 695 23.70 -19.09 -9.06
CA THR A 695 24.05 -18.20 -7.94
C THR A 695 23.24 -18.57 -6.70
N LEU A 696 23.72 -19.54 -5.92
CA LEU A 696 23.00 -20.07 -4.76
C LEU A 696 23.31 -19.24 -3.49
N GLN A 697 22.39 -18.34 -3.12
CA GLN A 697 22.56 -17.45 -1.98
C GLN A 697 21.87 -18.02 -0.72
N ARG A 698 22.67 -18.28 0.34
CA ARG A 698 22.16 -18.72 1.65
C ARG A 698 21.98 -17.53 2.58
N VAL A 699 20.84 -17.45 3.25
CA VAL A 699 20.53 -16.39 4.24
C VAL A 699 20.17 -17.05 5.57
N ARG A 700 20.79 -16.59 6.68
CA ARG A 700 20.43 -17.02 8.05
C ARG A 700 19.20 -16.23 8.51
N ALA A 701 18.10 -16.89 8.84
CA ALA A 701 16.93 -16.26 9.47
C ALA A 701 17.07 -16.16 11.01
N HIS A 702 16.20 -15.39 11.66
CA HIS A 702 16.34 -14.96 13.06
C HIS A 702 16.25 -16.09 14.12
N GLN A 703 16.70 -15.74 15.34
CA GLN A 703 16.85 -16.60 16.51
C GLN A 703 15.53 -16.80 17.29
N LEU A 704 15.17 -18.05 17.62
CA LEU A 704 13.91 -18.39 18.30
C LEU A 704 14.12 -19.07 19.66
N SER A 705 14.16 -18.33 20.77
CA SER A 705 14.32 -18.91 22.12
C SER A 705 13.12 -19.75 22.55
N ALA A 706 13.38 -20.93 23.11
CA ALA A 706 12.36 -21.70 23.81
C ALA A 706 11.92 -21.00 25.11
N ALA A 707 10.62 -21.11 25.44
CA ALA A 707 10.04 -20.71 26.73
C ALA A 707 8.81 -21.57 27.03
N ALA A 708 8.62 -21.95 28.28
CA ALA A 708 7.46 -22.75 28.71
C ALA A 708 6.18 -21.88 28.75
N GLY A 709 5.31 -22.05 27.76
CA GLY A 709 4.00 -21.38 27.71
C GLY A 709 3.41 -21.37 26.29
N PRO A 710 2.07 -21.31 26.13
CA PRO A 710 1.44 -21.37 24.83
C PRO A 710 1.57 -20.04 24.08
N GLY A 711 2.24 -20.07 22.93
CA GLY A 711 2.11 -19.06 21.88
C GLY A 711 3.13 -17.93 21.86
N ARG A 712 4.21 -18.12 21.08
CA ARG A 712 4.83 -17.04 20.32
C ARG A 712 4.93 -17.46 18.85
N ARG A 713 4.54 -16.57 17.93
CA ARG A 713 4.60 -16.77 16.48
C ARG A 713 5.82 -16.05 15.92
N SER A 714 6.46 -16.61 14.89
CA SER A 714 7.55 -15.98 14.15
C SER A 714 7.18 -15.84 12.68
N GLN A 715 7.55 -14.70 12.07
CA GLN A 715 7.07 -14.33 10.73
C GLN A 715 8.25 -14.02 9.82
N LEU A 716 8.17 -14.47 8.57
CA LEU A 716 9.18 -14.25 7.53
C LEU A 716 8.50 -13.59 6.32
N LEU A 717 8.97 -12.41 5.92
CA LEU A 717 8.46 -11.66 4.79
C LEU A 717 9.41 -11.76 3.58
N PRO A 718 9.08 -12.53 2.54
CA PRO A 718 9.67 -12.35 1.22
C PRO A 718 9.05 -11.12 0.53
N PHE A 719 9.60 -9.94 0.77
CA PHE A 719 9.20 -8.72 0.06
C PHE A 719 9.64 -8.77 -1.40
N PHE A 720 8.68 -8.77 -2.33
CA PHE A 720 8.91 -8.60 -3.77
C PHE A 720 8.05 -7.45 -4.29
N THR A 721 8.67 -6.38 -4.80
CA THR A 721 7.98 -5.16 -5.26
C THR A 721 8.39 -4.75 -6.67
N SER A 722 7.41 -4.45 -7.52
CA SER A 722 7.60 -3.90 -8.88
C SER A 722 7.70 -2.36 -8.89
N GLY A 723 8.83 -1.83 -8.41
CA GLY A 723 9.36 -0.49 -8.78
C GLY A 723 8.76 0.76 -8.10
N GLY A 724 9.61 1.59 -7.47
CA GLY A 724 9.21 2.88 -6.89
C GLY A 724 10.33 3.71 -6.21
N ALA A 725 11.15 4.40 -7.01
CA ALA A 725 11.97 5.60 -6.71
C ALA A 725 12.78 5.81 -5.38
N ARG A 726 14.10 6.01 -5.59
CA ARG A 726 15.05 6.98 -4.97
C ARG A 726 15.36 7.00 -3.45
N GLY A 727 16.66 6.85 -3.14
CA GLY A 727 17.34 7.26 -1.89
C GLY A 727 18.84 6.92 -1.93
N LYS A 728 19.73 7.88 -1.64
CA LYS A 728 21.21 7.73 -1.57
C LYS A 728 21.69 7.64 -0.09
N VAL A 729 23.02 7.54 0.12
CA VAL A 729 23.75 7.39 1.41
C VAL A 729 23.74 5.94 1.95
N GLY A 730 24.83 5.31 2.40
CA GLY A 730 26.27 5.68 2.47
C GLY A 730 27.19 4.44 2.62
N SER A 731 28.51 4.64 2.71
CA SER A 731 29.58 3.63 2.97
C SER A 731 29.60 3.14 4.44
N ALA A 732 30.29 2.10 4.92
CA ALA A 732 31.31 1.10 4.48
C ALA A 732 31.10 -0.20 5.33
N PRO A 733 32.06 -1.11 5.65
CA PRO A 733 33.34 -1.54 5.04
C PRO A 733 33.35 -3.10 4.74
N PRO A 734 34.46 -3.71 4.26
CA PRO A 734 34.51 -5.16 3.98
C PRO A 734 35.07 -5.99 5.15
N CYS A 735 34.66 -7.26 5.28
CA CYS A 735 35.31 -8.26 6.13
C CYS A 735 35.49 -9.60 5.39
N CYS A 736 36.58 -10.30 5.69
CA CYS A 736 37.18 -11.35 4.87
C CYS A 736 36.97 -12.78 5.38
N CYS A 737 37.37 -13.75 4.54
CA CYS A 737 37.74 -15.14 4.85
C CYS A 737 36.63 -16.12 5.29
N ALA A 738 36.81 -17.44 5.16
CA ALA A 738 37.52 -18.27 4.17
C ALA A 738 37.20 -19.77 4.42
N CYS A 739 37.29 -20.58 3.36
CA CYS A 739 37.62 -22.02 3.38
C CYS A 739 36.67 -23.12 3.96
N CYS A 740 36.48 -24.12 3.09
CA CYS A 740 36.56 -25.58 3.38
C CYS A 740 35.47 -26.29 4.20
N THR A 741 34.43 -26.79 3.49
CA THR A 741 34.10 -28.24 3.47
C THR A 741 33.11 -28.55 2.34
N ALA A 742 33.61 -28.67 1.11
CA ALA A 742 32.82 -29.08 -0.05
C ALA A 742 33.17 -30.51 -0.45
N LEU A 743 32.26 -31.48 -0.23
CA LEU A 743 32.09 -32.70 -1.06
C LEU A 743 30.92 -33.63 -0.63
N CYS A 744 30.46 -33.60 0.62
CA CYS A 744 29.43 -34.57 1.09
C CYS A 744 27.95 -34.11 1.00
N THR A 745 27.67 -32.85 0.67
CA THR A 745 26.30 -32.27 0.74
C THR A 745 25.56 -32.17 -0.60
N ALA A 746 26.15 -32.65 -1.70
CA ALA A 746 25.54 -32.54 -3.04
C ALA A 746 24.30 -33.44 -3.24
N ARG A 747 24.12 -34.52 -2.47
CA ARG A 747 23.04 -35.49 -2.68
C ARG A 747 21.65 -35.02 -2.21
N SER A 748 21.50 -34.42 -1.02
CA SER A 748 20.18 -33.95 -0.55
C SER A 748 19.71 -32.69 -1.27
N VAL A 749 20.63 -31.77 -1.58
CA VAL A 749 20.35 -30.55 -2.36
C VAL A 749 19.81 -30.90 -3.76
N CYS A 750 20.33 -31.94 -4.41
CA CYS A 750 19.78 -32.44 -5.68
C CYS A 750 18.35 -33.01 -5.55
N THR A 751 17.95 -33.52 -4.38
CA THR A 751 16.58 -34.04 -4.17
C THR A 751 15.59 -32.91 -3.92
N ALA A 752 15.95 -31.88 -3.15
CA ALA A 752 15.12 -30.71 -2.94
C ALA A 752 15.00 -29.85 -4.22
N LEU A 753 16.09 -29.68 -4.98
CA LEU A 753 16.08 -28.93 -6.24
C LEU A 753 15.34 -29.65 -7.38
N ARG A 754 15.11 -30.97 -7.31
CA ARG A 754 14.38 -31.72 -8.34
C ARG A 754 12.98 -31.16 -8.59
N ALA A 755 12.27 -30.67 -7.56
CA ALA A 755 10.94 -30.09 -7.72
C ALA A 755 10.95 -28.69 -8.40
N VAL A 756 12.07 -27.97 -8.38
CA VAL A 756 12.15 -26.53 -8.73
C VAL A 756 12.97 -26.23 -10.00
N LEU A 757 13.97 -27.06 -10.33
CA LEU A 757 14.64 -27.02 -11.66
C LEU A 757 13.71 -27.12 -12.90
N PRO A 758 12.48 -27.70 -12.86
CA PRO A 758 11.62 -27.83 -14.04
C PRO A 758 11.33 -26.54 -14.81
N PHE A 759 11.31 -25.40 -14.13
CA PHE A 759 11.02 -24.10 -14.76
C PHE A 759 12.26 -23.52 -15.47
N PHE A 760 13.45 -23.70 -14.90
CA PHE A 760 14.68 -23.05 -15.36
C PHE A 760 15.23 -23.59 -16.68
N LEU A 761 15.05 -24.88 -16.95
CA LEU A 761 15.52 -25.51 -18.19
C LEU A 761 14.75 -25.03 -19.43
N MET A 762 13.53 -24.50 -19.28
CA MET A 762 12.72 -24.07 -20.43
C MET A 762 13.23 -22.77 -21.09
N HIS A 763 13.93 -21.91 -20.34
CA HIS A 763 14.57 -20.69 -20.87
C HIS A 763 16.00 -20.92 -21.39
N ALA A 764 16.59 -22.10 -21.20
CA ALA A 764 17.90 -22.46 -21.75
C ALA A 764 17.81 -23.22 -23.10
N ALA A 765 16.60 -23.61 -23.54
CA ALA A 765 16.38 -24.51 -24.67
C ALA A 765 15.59 -23.92 -25.85
N ARG A 766 15.13 -22.66 -25.76
CA ARG A 766 14.51 -21.91 -26.87
C ARG A 766 14.95 -20.45 -26.83
N GLY A 767 16.13 -20.19 -27.38
CA GLY A 767 16.78 -18.87 -27.52
C GLY A 767 18.13 -19.02 -28.19
#